data_AF-A0AAN9KNE8-F1
#
_entry.id   AF-A0AAN9KNE8-F1
#
_cell.length_a   1.000
_cell.length_b   1.000
_cell.length_c   1.000
_cell.angle_alpha   90.00
_cell.angle_beta   90.00
_cell.angle_gamma   90.00
#
_symmetry.space_group_name_H-M   'P 1'
#
loop_
_entity.id
_entity.type
_entity.pdbx_description
1 polymer ?
#
loop_
_entity_poly.entity_id
_entity_poly.type
_entity_poly.pdbx_seq_one_letter_code
_entity_poly.pdbx_strand_id
1 'polypeptide(L)'
;MVLFVQNMTLKIQQLLLSKQKQNYNLSECSWVAAAAAAKKKKPKMGPKSKTKGNDDILETLGDFTSKDNWDKFFTIRGSDSSFEWYAEWPQLRDPLLSLLQTLHPPPLHLLVPACGNSRLSEHLYDAGYTSITNIDFSKVVISDMLRRNVRDRPLMRWRVMDITAMQFEDDAFNAVIDKGGLDALMEPELGPKLGNQYLSEIKRVLKPGGKFVCLTLAESHVLDLLFSKFRLGWKMSVDAIPLKSSSKPNLQTYMVVVEKELSTLVHQITSLLHSSSLNCNSKQASGLNEALQNENQIRVKYSSSSDVLYSVEDLQAELTKLSQGRRLLLTLGGQGCSAFSYRAVVLDAEEQSDPFTYHCGVFIVPKTRAREWLFFSEEGQWMVVRSSKAARLIMVFLDASHSDASMDEIQKDLSPLVKQLAPAENENGAQIPFMMASDGIKERKLVHQVTSLLTGTIIIEDVIYENVDSEVSCIFPSRELVFRRLVFDRAVNLVQSEGLLKDEQICSKLVGETGRKKNNGSSKSGKSGSQRRNVGVSRQLTVYHGYVASSYHTGIISGFSLISSYMENVASNGKMVKAVIIGLGAGLLPMFLHGCIPFLKIEAVELDPVIVDIARDYFSFVDDERLKVHVADGIHFVREMASSGEAHIHGKSNDSSYTESPLNASPTTSYAGVGATEVDIIVVDVDSSDPSSGLTCPAPDFVDESFLEIVKDKLSEEGLFVVNLVSRSQAIKDMVLSRMKKVFSHLFCLHLDEDVNEVHFALKSESCIDDSCLSEASLKLDKFLKFKHPEIGQNIINKAKNITRLK
;
A
#
# COMPACT_ATOMS: atom_id res chain seq x y z
N MET A 1 -17.08 -2.13 37.39
CA MET A 1 -16.59 -1.62 36.08
C MET A 1 -16.77 -2.63 34.95
N VAL A 2 -16.39 -3.90 35.13
CA VAL A 2 -16.54 -4.96 34.09
C VAL A 2 -18.00 -5.20 33.66
N LEU A 3 -18.95 -5.18 34.60
CA LEU A 3 -20.40 -5.29 34.31
C LEU A 3 -21.01 -4.04 33.65
N PHE A 4 -20.35 -2.88 33.75
CA PHE A 4 -20.82 -1.64 33.13
C PHE A 4 -20.36 -1.58 31.66
N VAL A 5 -19.17 -2.09 31.37
CA VAL A 5 -18.63 -2.21 30.00
C VAL A 5 -19.37 -3.30 29.22
N GLN A 6 -19.66 -4.48 29.81
CA GLN A 6 -20.47 -5.50 29.13
C GLN A 6 -21.89 -5.04 28.79
N ASN A 7 -22.55 -4.26 29.66
CA ASN A 7 -23.87 -3.69 29.37
C ASN A 7 -23.83 -2.57 28.31
N MET A 8 -22.71 -1.85 28.19
CA MET A 8 -22.52 -0.84 27.17
C MET A 8 -22.22 -1.46 25.81
N THR A 9 -21.43 -2.54 25.75
CA THR A 9 -21.17 -3.30 24.52
C THR A 9 -22.43 -4.02 24.03
N LEU A 10 -23.24 -4.59 24.91
CA LEU A 10 -24.55 -5.17 24.54
C LEU A 10 -25.56 -4.10 24.11
N LYS A 11 -25.56 -2.90 24.73
CA LYS A 11 -26.40 -1.78 24.25
C LYS A 11 -25.90 -1.19 22.93
N ILE A 12 -24.59 -1.16 22.67
CA ILE A 12 -24.02 -0.68 21.40
C ILE A 12 -24.20 -1.73 20.31
N GLN A 13 -24.08 -3.03 20.61
CA GLN A 13 -24.46 -4.11 19.68
C GLN A 13 -25.96 -4.15 19.44
N GLN A 14 -26.82 -3.90 20.44
CA GLN A 14 -28.26 -3.75 20.22
C GLN A 14 -28.62 -2.45 19.49
N LEU A 15 -27.86 -1.35 19.65
CA LEU A 15 -28.05 -0.11 18.88
C LEU A 15 -27.49 -0.20 17.46
N LEU A 16 -26.45 -1.02 17.22
CA LEU A 16 -25.91 -1.32 15.89
C LEU A 16 -26.75 -2.37 15.17
N LEU A 17 -27.25 -3.39 15.88
CA LEU A 17 -28.24 -4.34 15.37
C LEU A 17 -29.62 -3.67 15.22
N SER A 18 -29.99 -2.69 16.04
CA SER A 18 -31.21 -1.90 15.81
C SER A 18 -31.02 -0.89 14.70
N LYS A 19 -29.83 -0.32 14.48
CA LYS A 19 -29.55 0.52 13.29
C LYS A 19 -29.38 -0.29 12.00
N GLN A 20 -28.93 -1.54 12.06
CA GLN A 20 -28.93 -2.47 10.92
C GLN A 20 -30.31 -3.13 10.68
N LYS A 21 -31.13 -3.33 11.72
CA LYS A 21 -32.51 -3.85 11.59
C LYS A 21 -33.58 -2.76 11.44
N GLN A 22 -33.29 -1.49 11.69
CA GLN A 22 -34.23 -0.37 11.43
C GLN A 22 -34.16 0.20 10.01
N ASN A 23 -33.23 -0.27 9.16
CA ASN A 23 -33.22 0.09 7.73
C ASN A 23 -33.79 -0.99 6.79
N TYR A 24 -34.39 -2.06 7.33
CA TYR A 24 -35.15 -3.04 6.54
C TYR A 24 -36.49 -3.37 7.21
N ASN A 25 -37.18 -2.34 7.71
CA ASN A 25 -38.60 -2.46 7.97
C ASN A 25 -39.35 -2.22 6.65
N LEU A 26 -40.08 -3.25 6.23
CA LEU A 26 -41.04 -3.29 5.13
C LEU A 26 -42.00 -2.09 5.16
N SER A 27 -41.63 -0.95 4.57
CA SER A 27 -42.56 0.09 4.11
C SER A 27 -41.95 1.20 3.22
N GLU A 28 -40.86 0.96 2.50
CA GLU A 28 -40.46 1.85 1.39
C GLU A 28 -40.77 1.14 0.07
N CYS A 29 -41.88 1.53 -0.56
CA CYS A 29 -42.20 1.11 -1.92
C CYS A 29 -41.07 1.59 -2.86
N SER A 30 -40.51 0.69 -3.67
CA SER A 30 -39.69 1.07 -4.86
C SER A 30 -40.35 2.25 -5.57
N TRP A 31 -39.57 3.19 -6.11
CA TRP A 31 -40.12 4.31 -6.86
C TRP A 31 -40.93 3.83 -8.07
N VAL A 32 -40.65 2.65 -8.63
CA VAL A 32 -41.49 1.96 -9.63
C VAL A 32 -42.85 1.58 -9.04
N ALA A 33 -42.87 0.96 -7.86
CA ALA A 33 -44.10 0.65 -7.12
C ALA A 33 -44.87 1.92 -6.70
N ALA A 34 -44.16 2.99 -6.33
CA ALA A 34 -44.73 4.29 -6.02
C ALA A 34 -45.27 5.02 -7.27
N ALA A 35 -44.61 4.87 -8.43
CA ALA A 35 -45.09 5.36 -9.72
C ALA A 35 -46.37 4.62 -10.14
N ALA A 36 -46.40 3.31 -9.95
CA ALA A 36 -47.61 2.49 -10.11
C ALA A 36 -48.73 2.98 -9.19
N ALA A 37 -48.43 3.21 -7.91
CA ALA A 37 -49.39 3.67 -6.90
C ALA A 37 -49.88 5.12 -7.15
N ALA A 38 -49.03 6.03 -7.62
CA ALA A 38 -49.40 7.40 -7.94
C ALA A 38 -50.40 7.47 -9.09
N LYS A 39 -50.29 6.55 -10.07
CA LYS A 39 -51.27 6.43 -11.16
C LYS A 39 -52.62 5.87 -10.71
N LYS A 40 -52.72 5.26 -9.51
CA LYS A 40 -54.00 4.85 -8.87
C LYS A 40 -54.84 6.04 -8.38
N LYS A 41 -54.27 7.25 -8.21
CA LYS A 41 -54.92 8.38 -7.50
C LYS A 41 -55.52 9.51 -8.38
N LYS A 42 -55.88 9.27 -9.65
CA LYS A 42 -56.59 10.32 -10.45
C LYS A 42 -58.02 10.56 -9.90
N PRO A 43 -58.49 11.82 -9.79
CA PRO A 43 -59.74 12.14 -9.11
C PRO A 43 -60.98 11.74 -9.94
N LYS A 44 -61.97 11.13 -9.29
CA LYS A 44 -63.29 10.81 -9.85
C LYS A 44 -64.09 12.10 -10.07
N MET A 45 -64.42 12.43 -11.31
CA MET A 45 -65.41 13.47 -11.65
C MET A 45 -66.60 12.83 -12.39
N GLY A 46 -67.77 12.84 -11.75
CA GLY A 46 -69.11 12.72 -12.37
C GLY A 46 -69.54 11.36 -12.96
N PRO A 47 -70.84 10.99 -12.96
CA PRO A 47 -71.23 9.58 -13.01
C PRO A 47 -71.62 9.04 -14.41
N LYS A 48 -71.28 7.75 -14.60
CA LYS A 48 -71.77 6.77 -15.60
C LYS A 48 -71.12 6.75 -17.00
N SER A 49 -69.96 6.09 -17.08
CA SER A 49 -69.84 4.83 -17.85
C SER A 49 -68.85 3.91 -17.12
N LYS A 50 -69.13 2.60 -17.07
CA LYS A 50 -68.33 1.62 -16.29
C LYS A 50 -66.97 1.37 -16.96
N THR A 51 -65.93 2.12 -16.61
CA THR A 51 -64.54 1.67 -16.78
C THR A 51 -64.10 0.91 -15.53
N LYS A 52 -64.40 -0.39 -15.50
CA LYS A 52 -64.00 -1.33 -14.44
C LYS A 52 -62.54 -1.83 -14.60
N GLY A 53 -61.67 -1.05 -15.26
CA GLY A 53 -60.47 -1.60 -15.94
C GLY A 53 -59.14 -1.41 -15.23
N ASN A 54 -58.72 -0.20 -14.87
CA ASN A 54 -57.29 0.04 -14.60
C ASN A 54 -56.81 -0.30 -13.18
N ASP A 55 -57.68 -0.27 -12.18
CA ASP A 55 -57.27 -0.47 -10.77
C ASP A 55 -57.08 -1.95 -10.42
N ASP A 56 -57.94 -2.86 -10.91
CA ASP A 56 -57.81 -4.33 -10.76
C ASP A 56 -56.60 -4.90 -11.54
N ILE A 57 -56.20 -4.24 -12.64
CA ILE A 57 -55.08 -4.69 -13.51
C ILE A 57 -53.72 -4.45 -12.86
N LEU A 58 -53.58 -3.42 -12.03
CA LEU A 58 -52.32 -3.13 -11.34
C LEU A 58 -52.11 -4.03 -10.10
N GLU A 59 -53.14 -4.76 -9.65
CA GLU A 59 -53.03 -5.73 -8.54
C GLU A 59 -52.31 -7.03 -8.96
N THR A 60 -52.24 -7.32 -10.27
CA THR A 60 -51.54 -8.51 -10.78
C THR A 60 -50.01 -8.35 -10.83
N LEU A 61 -49.48 -7.14 -10.61
CA LEU A 61 -48.05 -6.83 -10.62
C LEU A 61 -47.52 -6.80 -9.19
N GLY A 62 -47.25 -7.99 -8.65
CA GLY A 62 -46.62 -8.14 -7.32
C GLY A 62 -45.08 -8.19 -7.39
N ASP A 63 -44.56 -8.93 -8.36
CA ASP A 63 -43.12 -9.11 -8.65
C ASP A 63 -42.89 -8.73 -10.12
N PHE A 64 -42.10 -7.67 -10.34
CA PHE A 64 -41.76 -7.12 -11.64
C PHE A 64 -40.74 -7.97 -12.41
N THR A 65 -40.12 -8.97 -11.78
CA THR A 65 -39.20 -9.93 -12.43
C THR A 65 -39.93 -11.18 -12.95
N SER A 66 -41.19 -11.39 -12.55
CA SER A 66 -41.98 -12.55 -12.95
C SER A 66 -42.62 -12.40 -14.33
N LYS A 67 -42.22 -13.27 -15.26
CA LYS A 67 -42.83 -13.40 -16.58
C LYS A 67 -44.35 -13.65 -16.52
N ASP A 68 -44.81 -14.50 -15.62
CA ASP A 68 -46.23 -14.86 -15.50
C ASP A 68 -47.09 -13.66 -15.07
N ASN A 69 -46.55 -12.77 -14.23
CA ASN A 69 -47.23 -11.54 -13.82
C ASN A 69 -47.40 -10.59 -15.02
N TRP A 70 -46.35 -10.43 -15.83
CA TRP A 70 -46.39 -9.61 -17.04
C TRP A 70 -47.28 -10.20 -18.14
N ASP A 71 -47.22 -11.51 -18.37
CA ASP A 71 -48.10 -12.19 -19.34
C ASP A 71 -49.59 -11.98 -18.96
N LYS A 72 -49.94 -12.06 -17.67
CA LYS A 72 -51.29 -11.74 -17.18
C LYS A 72 -51.65 -10.28 -17.40
N PHE A 73 -50.75 -9.36 -17.03
CA PHE A 73 -50.95 -7.91 -17.20
C PHE A 73 -51.24 -7.55 -18.67
N PHE A 74 -50.43 -8.04 -19.61
CA PHE A 74 -50.62 -7.77 -21.03
C PHE A 74 -51.89 -8.41 -21.59
N THR A 75 -52.21 -9.63 -21.16
CA THR A 75 -53.44 -10.33 -21.56
C THR A 75 -54.70 -9.57 -21.14
N ILE A 76 -54.75 -9.05 -19.91
CA ILE A 76 -55.94 -8.33 -19.41
C ILE A 76 -56.09 -6.98 -20.09
N ARG A 77 -54.98 -6.32 -20.43
CA ARG A 77 -54.97 -4.97 -21.00
C ARG A 77 -55.37 -4.91 -22.47
N GLY A 78 -55.00 -5.93 -23.27
CA GLY A 78 -55.28 -6.00 -24.71
C GLY A 78 -54.44 -5.07 -25.59
N SER A 79 -54.58 -5.22 -26.91
CA SER A 79 -53.71 -4.62 -27.95
C SER A 79 -53.87 -3.10 -28.18
N ASP A 80 -55.01 -2.54 -27.77
CA ASP A 80 -55.44 -1.20 -28.23
C ASP A 80 -55.03 -0.07 -27.28
N SER A 81 -54.42 -0.37 -26.13
CA SER A 81 -54.00 0.64 -25.14
C SER A 81 -52.51 0.56 -24.80
N SER A 82 -51.71 1.53 -25.27
CA SER A 82 -50.30 1.65 -24.86
C SER A 82 -50.18 2.17 -23.42
N PHE A 83 -49.12 1.78 -22.70
CA PHE A 83 -48.81 2.31 -21.37
C PHE A 83 -47.43 2.92 -21.34
N GLU A 84 -47.31 4.10 -20.73
CA GLU A 84 -46.04 4.78 -20.59
C GLU A 84 -45.74 4.95 -19.10
N TRP A 85 -44.81 4.17 -18.55
CA TRP A 85 -44.39 4.26 -17.14
C TRP A 85 -43.53 5.50 -16.87
N TYR A 86 -42.70 5.87 -17.85
CA TYR A 86 -41.73 6.97 -17.82
C TYR A 86 -42.18 8.10 -18.76
N ALA A 87 -41.30 9.08 -19.01
CA ALA A 87 -41.54 10.18 -19.94
C ALA A 87 -42.10 9.73 -21.31
N GLU A 88 -42.97 10.56 -21.88
CA GLU A 88 -43.62 10.30 -23.17
C GLU A 88 -42.78 10.80 -24.35
N TRP A 89 -43.08 10.30 -25.56
CA TRP A 89 -42.35 10.65 -26.77
C TRP A 89 -42.11 12.16 -26.99
N PRO A 90 -43.08 13.07 -26.78
CA PRO A 90 -42.84 14.51 -26.98
C PRO A 90 -41.73 15.08 -26.09
N GLN A 91 -41.44 14.47 -24.95
CA GLN A 91 -40.37 14.89 -24.03
C GLN A 91 -39.04 14.21 -24.37
N LEU A 92 -39.11 12.98 -24.89
CA LEU A 92 -37.95 12.16 -25.22
C LEU A 92 -37.37 12.44 -26.61
N ARG A 93 -38.20 12.96 -27.53
CA ARG A 93 -37.87 13.12 -28.95
C ARG A 93 -36.54 13.85 -29.15
N ASP A 94 -36.45 15.12 -28.75
CA ASP A 94 -35.28 15.92 -29.09
C ASP A 94 -33.99 15.41 -28.40
N PRO A 95 -34.00 15.05 -27.09
CA PRO A 95 -32.84 14.45 -26.45
C PRO A 95 -32.37 13.15 -27.11
N LEU A 96 -33.29 12.21 -27.40
CA LEU A 96 -32.93 10.93 -28.02
C LEU A 96 -32.41 11.12 -29.44
N LEU A 97 -33.09 11.94 -30.25
CA LEU A 97 -32.68 12.15 -31.64
C LEU A 97 -31.30 12.83 -31.72
N SER A 98 -31.03 13.79 -30.84
CA SER A 98 -29.72 14.44 -30.75
C SER A 98 -28.61 13.42 -30.43
N LEU A 99 -28.85 12.50 -29.49
CA LEU A 99 -27.89 11.45 -29.17
C LEU A 99 -27.66 10.50 -30.35
N LEU A 100 -28.73 10.02 -30.98
CA LEU A 100 -28.63 9.06 -32.08
C LEU A 100 -27.97 9.65 -33.33
N GLN A 101 -28.10 10.96 -33.58
CA GLN A 101 -27.42 11.65 -34.69
C GLN A 101 -25.89 11.65 -34.56
N THR A 102 -25.34 11.45 -33.36
CA THR A 102 -23.89 11.40 -33.15
C THR A 102 -23.27 10.05 -33.56
N LEU A 103 -24.08 9.02 -33.75
CA LEU A 103 -23.62 7.67 -34.05
C LEU A 103 -23.34 7.47 -35.54
N HIS A 104 -22.25 6.76 -35.84
CA HIS A 104 -21.80 6.49 -37.21
C HIS A 104 -21.26 5.05 -37.36
N PRO A 105 -21.23 4.51 -38.59
CA PRO A 105 -21.94 4.96 -39.79
C PRO A 105 -23.40 4.42 -39.83
N PRO A 106 -24.34 5.11 -40.49
CA PRO A 106 -25.67 4.57 -40.76
C PRO A 106 -25.62 3.41 -41.79
N PRO A 107 -26.61 2.48 -41.79
CA PRO A 107 -27.79 2.44 -40.92
C PRO A 107 -27.45 2.01 -39.49
N LEU A 108 -28.04 2.70 -38.51
CA LEU A 108 -27.84 2.38 -37.09
C LEU A 108 -28.68 1.17 -36.69
N HIS A 109 -28.06 0.20 -36.04
CA HIS A 109 -28.75 -0.94 -35.44
C HIS A 109 -29.10 -0.63 -33.98
N LEU A 110 -30.39 -0.54 -33.69
CA LEU A 110 -30.92 -0.21 -32.36
C LEU A 110 -31.50 -1.45 -31.67
N LEU A 111 -31.27 -1.57 -30.37
CA LEU A 111 -31.91 -2.54 -29.49
C LEU A 111 -32.81 -1.82 -28.49
N VAL A 112 -34.05 -2.29 -28.35
CA VAL A 112 -34.99 -1.85 -27.31
C VAL A 112 -35.33 -3.05 -26.43
N PRO A 113 -34.62 -3.23 -25.30
CA PRO A 113 -34.86 -4.30 -24.34
C PRO A 113 -36.05 -3.99 -23.43
N ALA A 114 -36.68 -5.04 -22.89
CA ALA A 114 -37.90 -4.95 -22.09
C ALA A 114 -38.94 -4.00 -22.72
N CYS A 115 -39.18 -4.18 -24.03
CA CYS A 115 -39.89 -3.17 -24.82
C CYS A 115 -41.35 -2.97 -24.39
N GLY A 116 -41.96 -3.98 -23.76
CA GLY A 116 -43.36 -3.96 -23.37
C GLY A 116 -44.27 -3.53 -24.52
N ASN A 117 -45.33 -2.78 -24.20
CA ASN A 117 -46.27 -2.23 -25.18
C ASN A 117 -46.07 -0.72 -25.42
N SER A 118 -44.86 -0.22 -25.16
CA SER A 118 -44.47 1.17 -25.38
C SER A 118 -44.51 1.53 -26.86
N ARG A 119 -44.88 2.78 -27.18
CA ARG A 119 -44.85 3.28 -28.57
C ARG A 119 -43.48 3.84 -28.99
N LEU A 120 -42.48 3.75 -28.12
CA LEU A 120 -41.13 4.29 -28.38
C LEU A 120 -40.56 3.82 -29.72
N SER A 121 -40.62 2.51 -29.99
CA SER A 121 -40.08 1.94 -31.22
C SER A 121 -40.86 2.36 -32.47
N GLU A 122 -42.18 2.55 -32.36
CA GLU A 122 -43.00 3.13 -33.44
C GLU A 122 -42.52 4.52 -33.80
N HIS A 123 -42.30 5.35 -32.79
CA HIS A 123 -41.88 6.73 -32.97
C HIS A 123 -40.45 6.87 -33.50
N LEU A 124 -39.53 6.02 -33.05
CA LEU A 124 -38.16 5.96 -33.58
C LEU A 124 -38.16 5.53 -35.05
N TYR A 125 -38.99 4.55 -35.41
CA TYR A 125 -39.15 4.11 -36.79
C TYR A 125 -39.68 5.25 -37.68
N ASP A 126 -40.76 5.91 -37.23
CA ASP A 126 -41.38 7.02 -37.95
C ASP A 126 -40.45 8.25 -38.05
N ALA A 127 -39.43 8.34 -37.17
CA ALA A 127 -38.37 9.34 -37.22
C ALA A 127 -37.18 8.96 -38.13
N GLY A 128 -37.22 7.79 -38.79
CA GLY A 128 -36.23 7.36 -39.79
C GLY A 128 -35.28 6.24 -39.34
N TYR A 129 -35.36 5.77 -38.09
CA TYR A 129 -34.52 4.68 -37.59
C TYR A 129 -35.22 3.34 -37.83
N THR A 130 -35.00 2.74 -38.99
CA THR A 130 -35.78 1.55 -39.41
C THR A 130 -35.22 0.21 -38.93
N SER A 131 -33.94 0.14 -38.54
CA SER A 131 -33.29 -1.09 -38.04
C SER A 131 -33.40 -1.19 -36.51
N ILE A 132 -34.61 -1.48 -36.02
CA ILE A 132 -34.89 -1.62 -34.58
C ILE A 132 -35.18 -3.09 -34.25
N THR A 133 -34.47 -3.62 -33.26
CA THR A 133 -34.74 -4.93 -32.66
C THR A 133 -35.35 -4.73 -31.28
N ASN A 134 -36.54 -5.26 -31.06
CA ASN A 134 -37.29 -5.18 -29.81
C ASN A 134 -37.30 -6.55 -29.15
N ILE A 135 -36.97 -6.60 -27.86
CA ILE A 135 -36.97 -7.83 -27.08
C ILE A 135 -37.74 -7.69 -25.78
N ASP A 136 -38.42 -8.76 -25.38
CA ASP A 136 -39.13 -8.90 -24.13
C ASP A 136 -39.31 -10.39 -23.82
N PHE A 137 -39.27 -10.79 -22.56
CA PHE A 137 -39.47 -12.19 -22.16
C PHE A 137 -40.94 -12.66 -22.32
N SER A 138 -41.88 -11.72 -22.47
CA SER A 138 -43.31 -11.97 -22.61
C SER A 138 -43.64 -12.25 -24.07
N LYS A 139 -44.05 -13.49 -24.33
CA LYS A 139 -44.52 -13.87 -25.66
C LYS A 139 -45.80 -13.13 -26.04
N VAL A 140 -46.62 -12.78 -25.05
CA VAL A 140 -47.89 -12.06 -25.25
C VAL A 140 -47.61 -10.70 -25.87
N VAL A 141 -46.79 -9.88 -25.22
CA VAL A 141 -46.54 -8.51 -25.69
C VAL A 141 -45.78 -8.46 -27.01
N ILE A 142 -44.82 -9.36 -27.21
CA ILE A 142 -44.09 -9.48 -28.48
C ILE A 142 -45.04 -9.82 -29.63
N SER A 143 -45.98 -10.74 -29.41
CA SER A 143 -46.95 -11.14 -30.44
C SER A 143 -47.89 -9.98 -30.80
N ASP A 144 -48.35 -9.24 -29.80
CA ASP A 144 -49.27 -8.11 -30.00
C ASP A 144 -48.58 -6.94 -30.71
N MET A 145 -47.37 -6.58 -30.25
CA MET A 145 -46.60 -5.50 -30.86
C MET A 145 -46.14 -5.82 -32.28
N LEU A 146 -45.81 -7.09 -32.57
CA LEU A 146 -45.55 -7.54 -33.94
C LEU A 146 -46.78 -7.36 -34.82
N ARG A 147 -47.95 -7.87 -34.41
CA ARG A 147 -49.20 -7.76 -35.20
C ARG A 147 -49.58 -6.31 -35.47
N ARG A 148 -49.39 -5.45 -34.47
CA ARG A 148 -49.66 -4.01 -34.54
C ARG A 148 -48.76 -3.28 -35.54
N ASN A 149 -47.51 -3.73 -35.72
CA ASN A 149 -46.51 -2.99 -36.49
C ASN A 149 -46.09 -3.64 -37.81
N VAL A 150 -46.38 -4.93 -38.04
CA VAL A 150 -45.88 -5.68 -39.20
C VAL A 150 -46.31 -5.09 -40.55
N ARG A 151 -47.46 -4.40 -40.63
CA ARG A 151 -47.95 -3.77 -41.87
C ARG A 151 -47.30 -2.42 -42.15
N ASP A 152 -47.29 -1.53 -41.16
CA ASP A 152 -46.84 -0.14 -41.34
C ASP A 152 -45.33 0.03 -41.14
N ARG A 153 -44.70 -0.85 -40.35
CA ARG A 153 -43.29 -0.77 -39.94
C ARG A 153 -42.56 -2.12 -40.10
N PRO A 154 -42.50 -2.66 -41.33
CA PRO A 154 -42.10 -4.05 -41.57
C PRO A 154 -40.63 -4.36 -41.26
N LEU A 155 -39.75 -3.34 -41.16
CA LEU A 155 -38.33 -3.54 -40.88
C LEU A 155 -38.00 -3.70 -39.38
N MET A 156 -38.97 -3.46 -38.49
CA MET A 156 -38.78 -3.74 -37.06
C MET A 156 -38.77 -5.24 -36.78
N ARG A 157 -37.86 -5.67 -35.91
CA ARG A 157 -37.76 -7.05 -35.42
C ARG A 157 -38.35 -7.12 -34.02
N TRP A 158 -39.09 -8.19 -33.74
CA TRP A 158 -39.71 -8.47 -32.44
C TRP A 158 -39.34 -9.89 -32.03
N ARG A 159 -38.67 -10.07 -30.89
CA ARG A 159 -38.18 -11.38 -30.43
C ARG A 159 -38.52 -11.61 -28.96
N VAL A 160 -38.99 -12.81 -28.65
CA VAL A 160 -39.12 -13.26 -27.26
C VAL A 160 -37.73 -13.62 -26.76
N MET A 161 -37.21 -12.89 -25.78
CA MET A 161 -35.86 -13.07 -25.27
C MET A 161 -35.72 -12.48 -23.87
N ASP A 162 -34.94 -13.16 -23.03
CA ASP A 162 -34.54 -12.67 -21.72
C ASP A 162 -33.40 -11.66 -21.86
N ILE A 163 -33.55 -10.48 -21.24
CA ILE A 163 -32.56 -9.41 -21.30
C ILE A 163 -31.32 -9.71 -20.48
N THR A 164 -31.37 -10.64 -19.51
CA THR A 164 -30.19 -11.05 -18.71
C THR A 164 -29.34 -12.11 -19.41
N ALA A 165 -29.77 -12.63 -20.56
CA ALA A 165 -29.09 -13.67 -21.33
C ALA A 165 -29.46 -13.55 -22.82
N MET A 166 -28.97 -12.50 -23.48
CA MET A 166 -29.32 -12.19 -24.86
C MET A 166 -28.59 -13.09 -25.86
N GLN A 167 -29.30 -13.56 -26.87
CA GLN A 167 -28.76 -14.42 -27.92
C GLN A 167 -28.36 -13.59 -29.15
N PHE A 168 -27.56 -12.55 -28.92
CA PHE A 168 -26.94 -11.73 -29.96
C PHE A 168 -25.44 -11.93 -29.94
N GLU A 169 -24.79 -11.68 -31.07
CA GLU A 169 -23.34 -11.59 -31.16
C GLU A 169 -22.82 -10.38 -30.37
N ASP A 170 -21.54 -10.44 -30.00
CA ASP A 170 -20.81 -9.31 -29.42
C ASP A 170 -20.76 -8.16 -30.43
N ASP A 171 -20.73 -6.91 -29.94
CA ASP A 171 -20.66 -5.70 -30.77
C ASP A 171 -21.72 -5.65 -31.89
N ALA A 172 -22.94 -6.10 -31.61
CA ALA A 172 -24.04 -6.15 -32.59
C ALA A 172 -24.76 -4.80 -32.80
N PHE A 173 -24.85 -3.94 -31.77
CA PHE A 173 -25.71 -2.76 -31.78
C PHE A 173 -24.94 -1.43 -31.66
N ASN A 174 -25.43 -0.41 -32.36
CA ASN A 174 -24.93 0.96 -32.26
C ASN A 174 -25.50 1.68 -31.04
N ALA A 175 -26.74 1.37 -30.67
CA ALA A 175 -27.31 1.86 -29.43
C ALA A 175 -28.33 0.88 -28.83
N VAL A 176 -28.39 0.89 -27.51
CA VAL A 176 -29.39 0.17 -26.72
C VAL A 176 -30.20 1.19 -25.93
N ILE A 177 -31.53 1.16 -26.06
CA ILE A 177 -32.44 2.14 -25.45
C ILE A 177 -33.33 1.42 -24.43
N ASP A 178 -32.91 1.43 -23.18
CA ASP A 178 -33.67 0.88 -22.06
C ASP A 178 -34.66 1.91 -21.51
N LYS A 179 -35.93 1.50 -21.41
CA LYS A 179 -36.99 2.33 -20.84
C LYS A 179 -37.60 1.67 -19.60
N GLY A 180 -36.83 1.66 -18.52
CA GLY A 180 -37.24 1.11 -17.23
C GLY A 180 -37.10 -0.39 -17.10
N GLY A 181 -36.39 -1.04 -18.02
CA GLY A 181 -36.09 -2.47 -17.94
C GLY A 181 -35.13 -2.76 -16.80
N LEU A 182 -34.09 -1.92 -16.64
CA LEU A 182 -33.18 -2.01 -15.50
C LEU A 182 -33.91 -1.78 -14.17
N ASP A 183 -34.74 -0.74 -14.08
CA ASP A 183 -35.52 -0.44 -12.87
C ASP A 183 -36.44 -1.60 -12.48
N ALA A 184 -37.06 -2.28 -13.46
CA ALA A 184 -37.92 -3.44 -13.23
C ALA A 184 -37.12 -4.67 -12.75
N LEU A 185 -35.88 -4.84 -13.20
CA LEU A 185 -35.00 -5.90 -12.70
C LEU A 185 -34.49 -5.62 -11.30
N MET A 186 -34.26 -4.36 -10.95
CA MET A 186 -33.59 -3.93 -9.70
C MET A 186 -34.51 -3.98 -8.46
N GLU A 187 -35.40 -4.98 -8.36
CA GLU A 187 -36.19 -5.20 -7.15
C GLU A 187 -35.34 -5.64 -5.94
N PRO A 188 -35.76 -5.36 -4.68
CA PRO A 188 -34.91 -5.53 -3.50
C PRO A 188 -34.32 -6.92 -3.24
N GLU A 189 -34.99 -8.01 -3.64
CA GLU A 189 -34.56 -9.38 -3.31
C GLU A 189 -33.58 -10.00 -4.32
N LEU A 190 -33.83 -9.85 -5.62
CA LEU A 190 -33.03 -10.45 -6.70
C LEU A 190 -32.28 -9.43 -7.54
N GLY A 191 -32.56 -8.13 -7.34
CA GLY A 191 -32.24 -7.09 -8.30
C GLY A 191 -30.76 -6.87 -8.59
N PRO A 192 -29.86 -6.80 -7.59
CA PRO A 192 -28.44 -6.60 -7.86
C PRO A 192 -27.84 -7.68 -8.76
N LYS A 193 -28.30 -8.94 -8.64
CA LYS A 193 -27.81 -10.04 -9.47
C LYS A 193 -28.32 -9.93 -10.91
N LEU A 194 -29.62 -9.77 -11.09
CA LEU A 194 -30.25 -9.70 -12.42
C LEU A 194 -29.83 -8.43 -13.16
N GLY A 195 -29.77 -7.29 -12.47
CA GLY A 195 -29.26 -6.04 -13.01
C GLY A 195 -27.81 -6.16 -13.47
N ASN A 196 -26.94 -6.81 -12.68
CA ASN A 196 -25.54 -7.02 -13.07
C ASN A 196 -25.43 -7.91 -14.33
N GLN A 197 -26.21 -9.00 -14.40
CA GLN A 197 -26.27 -9.86 -15.60
C GLN A 197 -26.73 -9.08 -16.83
N TYR A 198 -27.79 -8.28 -16.70
CA TYR A 198 -28.28 -7.44 -17.78
C TYR A 198 -27.25 -6.40 -18.25
N LEU A 199 -26.62 -5.66 -17.33
CA LEU A 199 -25.61 -4.67 -17.71
C LEU A 199 -24.36 -5.31 -18.33
N SER A 200 -24.00 -6.54 -17.95
CA SER A 200 -22.96 -7.31 -18.65
C SER A 200 -23.34 -7.60 -20.11
N GLU A 201 -24.60 -7.97 -20.37
CA GLU A 201 -25.10 -8.14 -21.74
C GLU A 201 -25.07 -6.82 -22.51
N ILE A 202 -25.41 -5.69 -21.89
CA ILE A 202 -25.28 -4.36 -22.50
C ILE A 202 -23.84 -4.07 -22.92
N LYS A 203 -22.85 -4.32 -22.05
CA LYS A 203 -21.42 -4.12 -22.37
C LYS A 203 -20.98 -4.95 -23.56
N ARG A 204 -21.48 -6.19 -23.62
CA ARG A 204 -21.15 -7.18 -24.65
C ARG A 204 -21.73 -6.86 -26.02
N VAL A 205 -23.02 -6.51 -26.08
CA VAL A 205 -23.72 -6.31 -27.37
C VAL A 205 -23.50 -4.93 -28.00
N LEU A 206 -22.96 -3.97 -27.25
CA LEU A 206 -22.66 -2.62 -27.76
C LEU A 206 -21.33 -2.57 -28.50
N LYS A 207 -21.34 -2.04 -29.74
CA LYS A 207 -20.14 -1.73 -30.53
C LYS A 207 -19.24 -0.72 -29.81
N PRO A 208 -17.92 -0.70 -30.10
CA PRO A 208 -17.07 0.45 -29.77
C PRO A 208 -17.68 1.76 -30.32
N GLY A 209 -17.75 2.80 -29.48
CA GLY A 209 -18.46 4.06 -29.78
C GLY A 209 -19.98 3.97 -29.69
N GLY A 210 -20.53 2.80 -29.35
CA GLY A 210 -21.96 2.58 -29.17
C GLY A 210 -22.48 3.18 -27.87
N LYS A 211 -23.78 3.48 -27.83
CA LYS A 211 -24.42 4.16 -26.69
C LYS A 211 -25.51 3.34 -26.01
N PHE A 212 -25.40 3.18 -24.71
CA PHE A 212 -26.51 2.77 -23.85
C PHE A 212 -27.27 4.00 -23.38
N VAL A 213 -28.58 4.02 -23.57
CA VAL A 213 -29.47 5.06 -23.07
C VAL A 213 -30.45 4.40 -22.10
N CYS A 214 -30.34 4.72 -20.80
CA CYS A 214 -31.21 4.20 -19.76
C CYS A 214 -32.13 5.30 -19.24
N LEU A 215 -33.44 5.11 -19.44
CA LEU A 215 -34.48 5.96 -18.86
C LEU A 215 -34.91 5.36 -17.52
N THR A 216 -34.56 6.04 -16.43
CA THR A 216 -34.68 5.52 -15.06
C THR A 216 -35.33 6.54 -14.12
N LEU A 217 -35.88 6.06 -13.01
CA LEU A 217 -36.25 6.89 -11.85
C LEU A 217 -35.05 7.23 -10.95
N ALA A 218 -33.85 6.73 -11.27
CA ALA A 218 -32.62 7.06 -10.58
C ALA A 218 -32.67 6.75 -9.07
N GLU A 219 -33.24 5.59 -8.71
CA GLU A 219 -33.14 5.08 -7.33
C GLU A 219 -31.66 4.87 -6.98
N SER A 220 -31.26 5.10 -5.73
CA SER A 220 -29.85 5.05 -5.32
C SER A 220 -29.18 3.73 -5.70
N HIS A 221 -29.83 2.60 -5.45
CA HIS A 221 -29.29 1.28 -5.78
C HIS A 221 -29.16 1.03 -7.30
N VAL A 222 -30.00 1.66 -8.13
CA VAL A 222 -29.88 1.60 -9.60
C VAL A 222 -28.67 2.43 -10.06
N LEU A 223 -28.53 3.63 -9.53
CA LEU A 223 -27.40 4.51 -9.82
C LEU A 223 -26.08 3.90 -9.37
N ASP A 224 -26.03 3.33 -8.17
CA ASP A 224 -24.84 2.67 -7.64
C ASP A 224 -24.36 1.55 -8.59
N LEU A 225 -25.29 0.71 -9.07
CA LEU A 225 -24.96 -0.35 -10.02
C LEU A 225 -24.52 0.22 -11.38
N LEU A 226 -25.25 1.18 -11.95
CA LEU A 226 -24.89 1.82 -13.23
C LEU A 226 -23.50 2.47 -13.18
N PHE A 227 -23.27 3.30 -12.17
CA PHE A 227 -22.05 4.08 -12.01
C PHE A 227 -20.82 3.21 -11.83
N SER A 228 -20.95 2.16 -11.01
CA SER A 228 -19.89 1.19 -10.78
C SER A 228 -19.60 0.31 -11.99
N LYS A 229 -20.64 -0.21 -12.67
CA LYS A 229 -20.49 -1.12 -13.81
C LYS A 229 -19.90 -0.45 -15.05
N PHE A 230 -20.15 0.84 -15.22
CA PHE A 230 -19.68 1.67 -16.34
C PHE A 230 -18.67 2.73 -15.89
N ARG A 231 -17.74 2.37 -15.01
CA ARG A 231 -16.67 3.26 -14.55
C ARG A 231 -15.48 3.34 -15.50
N LEU A 232 -14.99 2.19 -15.96
CA LEU A 232 -13.76 2.06 -16.74
C LEU A 232 -14.07 1.78 -18.21
N GLY A 233 -13.53 2.58 -19.13
CA GLY A 233 -13.79 2.42 -20.57
C GLY A 233 -15.13 2.97 -21.04
N TRP A 234 -15.76 3.82 -20.22
CA TRP A 234 -17.07 4.38 -20.51
C TRP A 234 -17.16 5.85 -20.13
N LYS A 235 -17.69 6.64 -21.06
CA LYS A 235 -18.11 8.00 -20.80
C LYS A 235 -19.58 8.01 -20.41
N MET A 236 -19.92 8.76 -19.37
CA MET A 236 -21.29 8.79 -18.85
C MET A 236 -21.80 10.21 -18.69
N SER A 237 -23.08 10.43 -19.04
CA SER A 237 -23.81 11.65 -18.73
C SER A 237 -25.17 11.35 -18.12
N VAL A 238 -25.66 12.26 -17.26
CA VAL A 238 -26.99 12.14 -16.63
C VAL A 238 -27.76 13.45 -16.75
N ASP A 239 -28.92 13.37 -17.38
CA ASP A 239 -29.80 14.51 -17.66
C ASP A 239 -31.25 14.27 -17.22
N ALA A 240 -31.92 15.32 -16.74
CA ALA A 240 -33.34 15.25 -16.38
C ALA A 240 -34.24 15.53 -17.58
N ILE A 241 -35.28 14.71 -17.79
CA ILE A 241 -36.24 14.90 -18.88
C ILE A 241 -37.30 15.94 -18.51
N PRO A 242 -37.44 17.06 -19.24
CA PRO A 242 -38.36 18.14 -18.85
C PRO A 242 -39.82 17.70 -18.68
N LEU A 243 -40.45 18.08 -17.56
CA LEU A 243 -41.87 17.82 -17.28
C LEU A 243 -42.77 18.88 -17.92
N LYS A 244 -43.91 18.47 -18.51
CA LYS A 244 -44.96 19.40 -18.96
C LYS A 244 -45.73 19.97 -17.76
N SER A 245 -46.03 21.27 -17.80
CA SER A 245 -46.58 22.08 -16.71
C SER A 245 -48.04 21.77 -16.30
N SER A 246 -48.76 20.86 -16.96
CA SER A 246 -50.21 20.70 -16.78
C SER A 246 -50.65 19.59 -15.81
N SER A 247 -49.74 18.77 -15.28
CA SER A 247 -50.03 17.86 -14.16
C SER A 247 -48.73 17.54 -13.43
N LYS A 248 -48.59 17.95 -12.16
CA LYS A 248 -47.41 17.63 -11.34
C LYS A 248 -47.27 16.10 -11.25
N PRO A 249 -46.31 15.44 -11.93
CA PRO A 249 -46.01 14.06 -11.60
C PRO A 249 -45.24 14.05 -10.29
N ASN A 250 -45.46 13.02 -9.47
CA ASN A 250 -44.74 12.87 -8.20
C ASN A 250 -43.25 12.50 -8.39
N LEU A 251 -42.86 12.07 -9.60
CA LEU A 251 -41.54 11.52 -9.92
C LEU A 251 -41.00 12.06 -11.25
N GLN A 252 -39.69 12.27 -11.30
CA GLN A 252 -38.92 12.75 -12.44
C GLN A 252 -38.25 11.57 -13.16
N THR A 253 -38.31 11.56 -14.50
CA THR A 253 -37.52 10.62 -15.32
C THR A 253 -36.16 11.24 -15.62
N TYR A 254 -35.11 10.44 -15.44
CA TYR A 254 -33.73 10.78 -15.81
C TYR A 254 -33.29 9.92 -16.99
N MET A 255 -32.38 10.47 -17.79
CA MET A 255 -31.72 9.79 -18.88
C MET A 255 -30.24 9.67 -18.53
N VAL A 256 -29.79 8.44 -18.32
CA VAL A 256 -28.39 8.09 -18.16
C VAL A 256 -27.88 7.61 -19.51
N VAL A 257 -26.89 8.29 -20.06
CA VAL A 257 -26.24 7.91 -21.32
C VAL A 257 -24.86 7.39 -21.01
N VAL A 258 -24.53 6.22 -21.54
CA VAL A 258 -23.21 5.62 -21.42
C VAL A 258 -22.67 5.33 -22.81
N GLU A 259 -21.45 5.76 -23.11
CA GLU A 259 -20.77 5.59 -24.39
C GLU A 259 -19.54 4.69 -24.22
N LYS A 260 -19.44 3.63 -25.05
CA LYS A 260 -18.32 2.68 -25.03
C LYS A 260 -17.08 3.32 -25.65
N GLU A 261 -16.03 3.52 -24.87
CA GLU A 261 -14.76 4.05 -25.36
C GLU A 261 -13.70 2.94 -25.45
N LEU A 262 -12.74 3.10 -26.37
CA LEU A 262 -11.56 2.21 -26.46
C LEU A 262 -10.46 2.62 -25.47
N SER A 263 -10.57 3.81 -24.88
CA SER A 263 -9.62 4.32 -23.89
C SER A 263 -9.95 3.80 -22.51
N THR A 264 -8.93 3.48 -21.71
CA THR A 264 -9.08 3.10 -20.29
C THR A 264 -9.21 4.31 -19.35
N LEU A 265 -9.29 5.53 -19.89
CA LEU A 265 -9.44 6.75 -19.11
C LEU A 265 -10.76 6.77 -18.34
N VAL A 266 -10.68 7.22 -17.08
CA VAL A 266 -11.85 7.42 -16.23
C VAL A 266 -12.31 8.86 -16.34
N HIS A 267 -13.48 9.05 -16.96
CA HIS A 267 -14.11 10.36 -17.06
C HIS A 267 -15.06 10.59 -15.89
N GLN A 268 -15.08 11.82 -15.36
CA GLN A 268 -16.16 12.26 -14.50
C GLN A 268 -17.50 12.20 -15.26
N ILE A 269 -18.55 11.84 -14.55
CA ILE A 269 -19.93 11.85 -15.05
C ILE A 269 -20.33 13.30 -15.27
N THR A 270 -20.71 13.63 -16.50
CA THR A 270 -21.22 14.96 -16.84
C THR A 270 -22.71 15.05 -16.54
N SER A 271 -23.17 16.22 -16.12
CA SER A 271 -24.60 16.44 -15.86
C SER A 271 -24.99 17.88 -16.18
N LEU A 272 -26.08 18.08 -16.91
CA LEU A 272 -26.64 19.40 -17.23
C LEU A 272 -27.84 19.76 -16.34
N LEU A 273 -27.86 19.27 -15.08
CA LEU A 273 -28.88 19.62 -14.10
C LEU A 273 -28.84 21.13 -13.78
N HIS A 274 -29.50 21.95 -14.60
CA HIS A 274 -29.68 23.37 -14.34
C HIS A 274 -30.55 23.55 -13.09
N SER A 275 -30.13 24.41 -12.16
CA SER A 275 -30.86 24.72 -10.93
C SER A 275 -32.31 25.20 -11.15
N SER A 276 -32.64 25.65 -12.36
CA SER A 276 -33.97 26.10 -12.77
C SER A 276 -34.91 25.00 -13.31
N SER A 277 -34.43 23.77 -13.56
CA SER A 277 -35.26 22.65 -14.06
C SER A 277 -35.78 21.72 -12.95
N LEU A 278 -35.38 21.94 -11.69
CA LEU A 278 -35.78 21.18 -10.51
C LEU A 278 -37.17 21.59 -9.98
N ASN A 279 -38.22 21.43 -10.77
CA ASN A 279 -39.61 21.70 -10.35
C ASN A 279 -40.32 20.48 -9.70
N CYS A 280 -39.57 19.52 -9.13
CA CYS A 280 -40.15 18.29 -8.57
C CYS A 280 -39.30 17.65 -7.43
N ASN A 281 -39.94 16.72 -6.72
CA ASN A 281 -39.60 16.08 -5.43
C ASN A 281 -38.12 16.19 -4.99
N SER A 282 -37.88 17.07 -4.00
CA SER A 282 -36.56 17.41 -3.46
C SER A 282 -35.70 16.20 -3.10
N LYS A 283 -36.32 15.09 -2.65
CA LYS A 283 -35.63 13.86 -2.27
C LYS A 283 -35.00 13.09 -3.44
N GLN A 284 -35.68 13.02 -4.58
CA GLN A 284 -35.18 12.27 -5.75
C GLN A 284 -33.98 13.01 -6.37
N ALA A 285 -34.12 14.33 -6.54
CA ALA A 285 -33.06 15.18 -7.04
C ALA A 285 -31.85 15.25 -6.08
N SER A 286 -32.09 15.32 -4.76
CA SER A 286 -30.99 15.30 -3.79
C SER A 286 -30.24 13.97 -3.80
N GLY A 287 -30.95 12.84 -3.86
CA GLY A 287 -30.33 11.51 -3.92
C GLY A 287 -29.49 11.31 -5.17
N LEU A 288 -29.97 11.76 -6.34
CA LEU A 288 -29.17 11.74 -7.57
C LEU A 288 -27.92 12.62 -7.46
N ASN A 289 -28.04 13.85 -6.95
CA ASN A 289 -26.91 14.75 -6.81
C ASN A 289 -25.85 14.21 -5.85
N GLU A 290 -26.28 13.60 -4.74
CA GLU A 290 -25.39 12.92 -3.79
C GLU A 290 -24.66 11.74 -4.45
N ALA A 291 -25.38 10.86 -5.16
CA ALA A 291 -24.78 9.74 -5.88
C ALA A 291 -23.76 10.21 -6.94
N LEU A 292 -24.10 11.26 -7.71
CA LEU A 292 -23.20 11.86 -8.71
C LEU A 292 -21.94 12.45 -8.07
N GLN A 293 -22.08 13.18 -6.96
CA GLN A 293 -20.93 13.76 -6.25
C GLN A 293 -20.02 12.68 -5.68
N ASN A 294 -20.60 11.67 -5.03
CA ASN A 294 -19.85 10.55 -4.45
C ASN A 294 -19.08 9.79 -5.54
N GLU A 295 -19.74 9.48 -6.65
CA GLU A 295 -19.11 8.77 -7.76
C GLU A 295 -18.05 9.63 -8.47
N ASN A 296 -18.28 10.93 -8.67
CA ASN A 296 -17.27 11.81 -9.27
C ASN A 296 -16.05 12.01 -8.37
N GLN A 297 -16.22 12.05 -7.05
CA GLN A 297 -15.08 12.02 -6.11
C GLN A 297 -14.27 10.73 -6.25
N ILE A 298 -14.96 9.59 -6.40
CA ILE A 298 -14.32 8.31 -6.68
C ILE A 298 -13.55 8.38 -8.00
N ARG A 299 -14.18 8.82 -9.10
CA ARG A 299 -13.58 8.96 -10.44
C ARG A 299 -12.39 9.92 -10.47
N VAL A 300 -12.41 11.01 -9.71
CA VAL A 300 -11.25 11.93 -9.56
C VAL A 300 -10.06 11.23 -8.91
N LYS A 301 -10.30 10.40 -7.88
CA LYS A 301 -9.24 9.60 -7.24
C LYS A 301 -8.60 8.62 -8.23
N TYR A 302 -9.38 8.07 -9.17
CA TYR A 302 -8.85 7.24 -10.26
C TYR A 302 -7.97 8.02 -11.24
N SER A 303 -8.21 9.32 -11.45
CA SER A 303 -7.38 10.16 -12.33
C SER A 303 -6.14 10.75 -11.64
N SER A 304 -6.12 10.84 -10.31
CA SER A 304 -5.02 11.43 -9.52
C SER A 304 -4.02 10.42 -8.96
N SER A 305 -4.34 9.13 -9.03
CA SER A 305 -3.51 8.01 -8.54
C SER A 305 -2.82 7.34 -9.72
N SER A 306 -1.50 7.13 -9.66
CA SER A 306 -0.77 6.25 -10.59
C SER A 306 -1.22 4.78 -10.49
N ASP A 307 -1.91 4.42 -9.40
CA ASP A 307 -2.37 3.08 -9.09
C ASP A 307 -3.88 2.97 -9.36
N VAL A 308 -4.24 2.50 -10.56
CA VAL A 308 -5.64 2.27 -10.98
C VAL A 308 -6.10 0.88 -10.54
N LEU A 309 -7.21 0.80 -9.80
CA LEU A 309 -7.81 -0.46 -9.36
C LEU A 309 -8.81 -0.98 -10.41
N TYR A 310 -8.51 -2.11 -11.06
CA TYR A 310 -9.37 -2.74 -12.07
C TYR A 310 -10.16 -3.92 -11.50
N SER A 311 -11.34 -4.17 -12.08
CA SER A 311 -12.02 -5.46 -11.91
C SER A 311 -11.48 -6.48 -12.91
N VAL A 312 -11.47 -7.76 -12.55
CA VAL A 312 -10.99 -8.84 -13.43
C VAL A 312 -11.82 -8.93 -14.73
N GLU A 313 -13.12 -8.63 -14.64
CA GLU A 313 -14.06 -8.63 -15.78
C GLU A 313 -13.72 -7.58 -16.84
N ASP A 314 -13.12 -6.44 -16.44
CA ASP A 314 -12.83 -5.33 -17.35
C ASP A 314 -11.55 -5.54 -18.19
N LEU A 315 -10.68 -6.47 -17.79
CA LEU A 315 -9.36 -6.69 -18.41
C LEU A 315 -9.10 -8.12 -18.90
N GLN A 316 -10.12 -8.98 -18.87
CA GLN A 316 -9.96 -10.44 -19.07
C GLN A 316 -9.25 -10.80 -20.39
N ALA A 317 -9.47 -10.05 -21.48
CA ALA A 317 -8.80 -10.27 -22.76
C ALA A 317 -7.32 -9.83 -22.75
N GLU A 318 -6.98 -8.72 -22.07
CA GLU A 318 -5.62 -8.15 -22.03
C GLU A 318 -4.69 -8.88 -21.07
N LEU A 319 -5.26 -9.46 -20.02
CA LEU A 319 -4.55 -10.22 -18.99
C LEU A 319 -4.03 -11.57 -19.51
N THR A 320 -4.54 -12.11 -20.61
CA THR A 320 -4.03 -13.38 -21.19
C THR A 320 -2.66 -13.25 -21.87
N LYS A 321 -2.20 -12.02 -22.14
CA LYS A 321 -0.91 -11.73 -22.77
C LYS A 321 0.05 -11.11 -21.75
N LEU A 322 1.34 -11.39 -21.90
CA LEU A 322 2.41 -10.67 -21.18
C LEU A 322 2.62 -9.31 -21.85
N SER A 323 2.86 -8.27 -21.06
CA SER A 323 3.29 -6.96 -21.55
C SER A 323 4.40 -6.44 -20.66
N GLN A 324 5.60 -6.30 -21.20
CA GLN A 324 6.78 -5.88 -20.44
C GLN A 324 6.54 -4.59 -19.68
N GLY A 325 6.92 -4.56 -18.39
CA GLY A 325 6.77 -3.40 -17.52
C GLY A 325 5.33 -3.11 -17.08
N ARG A 326 4.37 -4.01 -17.34
CA ARG A 326 2.98 -3.84 -16.91
C ARG A 326 2.88 -3.97 -15.39
N ARG A 327 2.19 -3.02 -14.77
CA ARG A 327 1.74 -3.06 -13.38
C ARG A 327 0.26 -2.72 -13.29
N LEU A 328 -0.55 -3.65 -12.77
CA LEU A 328 -2.00 -3.48 -12.64
C LEU A 328 -2.45 -3.82 -11.22
N LEU A 329 -3.19 -2.91 -10.59
CA LEU A 329 -3.81 -3.17 -9.29
C LEU A 329 -5.22 -3.75 -9.50
N LEU A 330 -5.51 -4.92 -8.93
CA LEU A 330 -6.76 -5.66 -9.08
C LEU A 330 -7.42 -5.93 -7.72
N THR A 331 -8.74 -6.11 -7.75
CA THR A 331 -9.46 -6.81 -6.67
C THR A 331 -9.84 -8.20 -7.15
N LEU A 332 -9.46 -9.24 -6.40
CA LEU A 332 -9.79 -10.64 -6.68
C LEU A 332 -10.82 -11.14 -5.66
N GLY A 333 -11.79 -11.93 -6.10
CA GLY A 333 -12.82 -12.49 -5.21
C GLY A 333 -14.00 -11.54 -4.96
N GLY A 334 -14.83 -11.85 -3.96
CA GLY A 334 -16.07 -11.09 -3.64
C GLY A 334 -17.36 -11.94 -3.60
N GLN A 335 -18.48 -11.31 -3.20
CA GLN A 335 -19.76 -11.98 -2.96
C GLN A 335 -20.26 -12.77 -4.17
N GLY A 336 -20.22 -14.11 -4.05
CA GLY A 336 -20.70 -15.07 -5.05
C GLY A 336 -19.62 -15.90 -5.75
N CYS A 337 -18.33 -15.51 -5.66
CA CYS A 337 -17.24 -16.15 -6.41
C CYS A 337 -16.08 -16.70 -5.56
N SER A 338 -15.85 -16.16 -4.35
CA SER A 338 -14.80 -16.59 -3.42
C SER A 338 -15.22 -16.33 -1.97
N ALA A 339 -14.59 -17.02 -1.02
CA ALA A 339 -14.81 -16.80 0.41
C ALA A 339 -14.26 -15.46 0.90
N PHE A 340 -13.27 -14.90 0.19
CA PHE A 340 -12.57 -13.69 0.58
C PHE A 340 -12.53 -12.66 -0.57
N SER A 341 -12.07 -11.46 -0.24
CA SER A 341 -11.77 -10.42 -1.21
C SER A 341 -10.31 -10.02 -1.02
N TYR A 342 -9.53 -10.09 -2.08
CA TYR A 342 -8.10 -9.81 -2.05
C TYR A 342 -7.78 -8.58 -2.88
N ARG A 343 -6.85 -7.77 -2.37
CA ARG A 343 -6.15 -6.78 -3.18
C ARG A 343 -4.93 -7.47 -3.81
N ALA A 344 -4.76 -7.34 -5.11
CA ALA A 344 -3.62 -7.93 -5.81
C ALA A 344 -2.95 -6.93 -6.77
N VAL A 345 -1.65 -7.06 -6.99
CA VAL A 345 -0.91 -6.34 -8.03
C VAL A 345 -0.37 -7.36 -9.03
N VAL A 346 -0.72 -7.23 -10.29
CA VAL A 346 -0.18 -8.04 -11.39
C VAL A 346 0.99 -7.29 -12.02
N LEU A 347 2.16 -7.91 -12.01
CA LEU A 347 3.42 -7.35 -12.50
C LEU A 347 3.98 -8.25 -13.59
N ASP A 348 4.25 -7.71 -14.77
CA ASP A 348 4.93 -8.42 -15.86
C ASP A 348 6.37 -7.93 -15.94
N ALA A 349 7.33 -8.86 -15.80
CA ALA A 349 8.74 -8.54 -15.82
C ALA A 349 9.18 -7.93 -17.17
N GLU A 350 10.15 -7.01 -17.11
CA GLU A 350 10.86 -6.55 -18.30
C GLU A 350 11.75 -7.67 -18.85
N GLU A 351 12.06 -7.65 -20.15
CA GLU A 351 12.94 -8.64 -20.77
C GLU A 351 14.33 -8.60 -20.12
N GLN A 352 14.70 -9.68 -19.43
CA GLN A 352 16.02 -9.85 -18.80
C GLN A 352 16.94 -10.69 -19.69
N SER A 353 18.26 -10.58 -19.49
CA SER A 353 19.26 -11.37 -20.23
C SER A 353 19.19 -12.87 -19.92
N ASP A 354 18.64 -13.25 -18.77
CA ASP A 354 18.50 -14.63 -18.32
C ASP A 354 17.06 -15.15 -18.51
N PRO A 355 16.86 -16.45 -18.80
CA PRO A 355 15.53 -17.03 -18.97
C PRO A 355 14.76 -17.09 -17.64
N PHE A 356 13.47 -16.76 -17.68
CA PHE A 356 12.57 -16.88 -16.52
C PHE A 356 12.46 -18.33 -16.05
N THR A 357 12.43 -18.52 -14.73
CA THR A 357 12.23 -19.84 -14.11
C THR A 357 10.74 -20.23 -14.08
N TYR A 358 9.86 -19.24 -13.95
CA TYR A 358 8.41 -19.42 -13.91
C TYR A 358 7.72 -18.47 -14.89
N HIS A 359 6.72 -18.94 -15.64
CA HIS A 359 5.90 -18.05 -16.49
C HIS A 359 4.91 -17.21 -15.67
N CYS A 360 4.45 -17.73 -14.52
CA CYS A 360 3.58 -17.03 -13.60
C CYS A 360 3.85 -17.52 -12.18
N GLY A 361 3.86 -16.61 -11.19
CA GLY A 361 3.98 -16.93 -9.77
C GLY A 361 3.08 -16.06 -8.91
N VAL A 362 2.71 -16.55 -7.72
CA VAL A 362 1.93 -15.78 -6.73
C VAL A 362 2.81 -15.46 -5.53
N PHE A 363 2.77 -14.21 -5.07
CA PHE A 363 3.51 -13.73 -3.91
C PHE A 363 2.55 -13.16 -2.86
N ILE A 364 2.33 -13.90 -1.77
CA ILE A 364 1.40 -13.50 -0.71
C ILE A 364 2.13 -12.61 0.31
N VAL A 365 1.55 -11.44 0.56
CA VAL A 365 2.02 -10.44 1.52
C VAL A 365 1.09 -10.44 2.73
N PRO A 366 1.54 -10.90 3.91
CA PRO A 366 0.77 -10.84 5.14
C PRO A 366 0.42 -9.40 5.52
N LYS A 367 -0.73 -9.22 6.20
CA LYS A 367 -1.22 -7.90 6.64
C LYS A 367 -0.18 -7.10 7.42
N THR A 368 0.60 -7.77 8.27
CA THR A 368 1.66 -7.16 9.10
C THR A 368 2.76 -6.53 8.26
N ARG A 369 3.00 -7.08 7.06
CA ARG A 369 4.07 -6.68 6.13
C ARG A 369 3.58 -5.85 4.96
N ALA A 370 2.27 -5.77 4.73
CA ALA A 370 1.66 -5.06 3.61
C ALA A 370 2.06 -3.57 3.49
N ARG A 371 2.59 -2.97 4.58
CA ARG A 371 3.09 -1.59 4.63
C ARG A 371 4.61 -1.48 4.52
N GLU A 372 5.33 -2.59 4.47
CA GLU A 372 6.76 -2.57 4.18
C GLU A 372 6.97 -2.08 2.75
N TRP A 373 7.97 -1.22 2.57
CA TRP A 373 8.26 -0.60 1.27
C TRP A 373 8.43 -1.64 0.17
N LEU A 374 9.10 -2.77 0.46
CA LEU A 374 9.32 -3.86 -0.49
C LEU A 374 8.04 -4.36 -1.14
N PHE A 375 6.90 -4.28 -0.44
CA PHE A 375 5.61 -4.74 -0.95
C PHE A 375 4.65 -3.59 -1.26
N PHE A 376 4.77 -2.45 -0.58
CA PHE A 376 3.87 -1.32 -0.72
C PHE A 376 4.23 -0.40 -1.89
N SER A 377 5.52 -0.08 -2.08
CA SER A 377 5.95 0.84 -3.14
C SER A 377 6.06 0.13 -4.48
N GLU A 378 5.94 0.89 -5.56
CA GLU A 378 6.14 0.36 -6.90
C GLU A 378 7.58 -0.12 -7.11
N GLU A 379 8.56 0.65 -6.66
CA GLU A 379 9.99 0.30 -6.79
C GLU A 379 10.33 -0.99 -6.03
N GLY A 380 9.76 -1.15 -4.82
CA GLY A 380 9.90 -2.36 -4.02
C GLY A 380 9.27 -3.57 -4.70
N GLN A 381 8.07 -3.42 -5.24
CA GLN A 381 7.38 -4.48 -5.98
C GLN A 381 8.22 -4.95 -7.18
N TRP A 382 8.82 -4.03 -7.92
CA TRP A 382 9.73 -4.36 -9.04
C TRP A 382 10.99 -5.09 -8.57
N MET A 383 11.50 -4.79 -7.37
CA MET A 383 12.60 -5.55 -6.77
C MET A 383 12.21 -7.00 -6.50
N VAL A 384 11.01 -7.24 -5.94
CA VAL A 384 10.49 -8.60 -5.72
C VAL A 384 10.33 -9.36 -7.04
N VAL A 385 9.84 -8.70 -8.10
CA VAL A 385 9.73 -9.30 -9.45
C VAL A 385 11.09 -9.77 -9.94
N ARG A 386 12.13 -8.92 -9.87
CA ARG A 386 13.50 -9.28 -10.29
C ARG A 386 14.05 -10.48 -9.53
N SER A 387 13.82 -10.55 -8.22
CA SER A 387 14.28 -11.67 -7.39
C SER A 387 13.49 -12.96 -7.61
N SER A 388 12.21 -12.87 -7.98
CA SER A 388 11.33 -14.04 -8.16
C SER A 388 11.63 -14.89 -9.39
N LYS A 389 12.35 -14.34 -10.37
CA LYS A 389 12.60 -14.94 -11.69
C LYS A 389 11.32 -15.40 -12.42
N ALA A 390 10.19 -14.75 -12.13
CA ALA A 390 8.91 -15.02 -12.77
C ALA A 390 8.63 -14.00 -13.89
N ALA A 391 8.10 -14.47 -15.03
CA ALA A 391 7.69 -13.58 -16.13
C ALA A 391 6.46 -12.72 -15.75
N ARG A 392 5.53 -13.30 -14.99
CA ARG A 392 4.45 -12.59 -14.30
C ARG A 392 4.47 -12.92 -12.81
N LEU A 393 4.38 -11.89 -11.97
CA LEU A 393 4.22 -12.03 -10.53
C LEU A 393 2.88 -11.41 -10.09
N ILE A 394 2.05 -12.19 -9.41
CA ILE A 394 0.79 -11.75 -8.83
C ILE A 394 1.01 -11.57 -7.33
N MET A 395 1.16 -10.32 -6.89
CA MET A 395 1.38 -9.98 -5.48
C MET A 395 0.05 -9.79 -4.78
N VAL A 396 -0.28 -10.62 -3.79
CA VAL A 396 -1.59 -10.64 -3.11
C VAL A 396 -1.45 -10.14 -1.68
N PHE A 397 -2.23 -9.14 -1.29
CA PHE A 397 -2.19 -8.51 0.03
C PHE A 397 -3.31 -9.03 0.92
N LEU A 398 -2.94 -9.59 2.06
CA LEU A 398 -3.89 -10.01 3.09
C LEU A 398 -4.26 -8.84 4.02
N ASP A 399 -5.49 -8.86 4.51
CA ASP A 399 -6.00 -7.85 5.43
C ASP A 399 -6.72 -8.48 6.65
N ALA A 400 -7.50 -7.68 7.38
CA ALA A 400 -8.19 -8.14 8.57
C ALA A 400 -9.22 -9.26 8.33
N SER A 401 -9.80 -9.39 7.13
CA SER A 401 -10.78 -10.44 6.83
C SER A 401 -10.14 -11.84 6.73
N HIS A 402 -8.81 -11.91 6.67
CA HIS A 402 -8.05 -13.15 6.50
C HIS A 402 -7.47 -13.68 7.82
N SER A 403 -7.69 -12.98 8.94
CA SER A 403 -7.01 -13.23 10.22
C SER A 403 -7.29 -14.62 10.82
N ASP A 404 -8.47 -15.20 10.54
CA ASP A 404 -8.91 -16.49 11.08
C ASP A 404 -8.73 -17.65 10.09
N ALA A 405 -8.21 -17.39 8.89
CA ALA A 405 -8.02 -18.38 7.84
C ALA A 405 -6.60 -18.96 7.86
N SER A 406 -6.50 -20.27 7.70
CA SER A 406 -5.21 -20.94 7.49
C SER A 406 -4.65 -20.62 6.10
N MET A 407 -3.32 -20.71 5.96
CA MET A 407 -2.67 -20.47 4.67
C MET A 407 -3.10 -21.44 3.58
N ASP A 408 -3.40 -22.69 3.94
CA ASP A 408 -3.93 -23.69 3.00
C ASP A 408 -5.32 -23.31 2.50
N GLU A 409 -6.17 -22.73 3.35
CA GLU A 409 -7.49 -22.21 2.96
C GLU A 409 -7.36 -21.02 2.02
N ILE A 410 -6.46 -20.08 2.33
CA ILE A 410 -6.17 -18.90 1.49
C ILE A 410 -5.66 -19.33 0.12
N GLN A 411 -4.69 -20.25 0.04
CA GLN A 411 -4.15 -20.73 -1.23
C GLN A 411 -5.21 -21.47 -2.06
N LYS A 412 -6.04 -22.29 -1.40
CA LYS A 412 -7.13 -23.03 -2.05
C LYS A 412 -8.17 -22.09 -2.65
N ASP A 413 -8.51 -21.01 -1.96
CA ASP A 413 -9.46 -20.00 -2.42
C ASP A 413 -8.87 -19.08 -3.51
N LEU A 414 -7.58 -18.73 -3.41
CA LEU A 414 -6.88 -17.93 -4.43
C LEU A 414 -6.61 -18.67 -5.73
N SER A 415 -6.32 -19.98 -5.68
CA SER A 415 -5.93 -20.78 -6.85
C SER A 415 -6.84 -20.61 -8.08
N PRO A 416 -8.19 -20.71 -8.00
CA PRO A 416 -9.06 -20.49 -9.15
C PRO A 416 -9.08 -19.04 -9.65
N LEU A 417 -8.80 -18.05 -8.79
CA LEU A 417 -8.78 -16.63 -9.16
C LEU A 417 -7.51 -16.29 -9.93
N VAL A 418 -6.34 -16.72 -9.43
CA VAL A 418 -5.04 -16.41 -10.05
C VAL A 418 -4.79 -17.19 -11.34
N LYS A 419 -5.41 -18.37 -11.51
CA LYS A 419 -5.37 -19.12 -12.78
C LYS A 419 -5.96 -18.33 -13.95
N GLN A 420 -6.96 -17.48 -13.70
CA GLN A 420 -7.57 -16.63 -14.73
C GLN A 420 -6.63 -15.50 -15.18
N LEU A 421 -5.60 -15.20 -14.39
CA LEU A 421 -4.59 -14.17 -14.64
C LEU A 421 -3.31 -14.74 -15.25
N ALA A 422 -3.22 -16.05 -15.43
CA ALA A 422 -2.05 -16.68 -16.02
C ALA A 422 -1.97 -16.39 -17.54
N PRO A 423 -0.77 -16.13 -18.09
CA PRO A 423 -0.60 -15.95 -19.53
C PRO A 423 -1.01 -17.20 -20.32
N ALA A 424 -1.51 -17.03 -21.56
CA ALA A 424 -1.97 -18.13 -22.41
C ALA A 424 -0.88 -19.16 -22.75
N GLU A 425 0.41 -18.77 -22.74
CA GLU A 425 1.54 -19.67 -23.00
C GLU A 425 1.77 -20.74 -21.92
N ASN A 426 1.00 -20.72 -20.82
CA ASN A 426 1.02 -21.74 -19.77
C ASN A 426 0.28 -23.06 -20.12
N GLU A 427 0.05 -23.37 -21.40
CA GLU A 427 -0.68 -24.58 -21.83
C GLU A 427 -0.02 -25.91 -21.41
N ASN A 428 1.21 -25.91 -20.89
CA ASN A 428 1.89 -27.09 -20.37
C ASN A 428 1.43 -27.56 -18.97
N GLY A 429 0.41 -26.93 -18.37
CA GLY A 429 -0.18 -27.40 -17.11
C GLY A 429 0.73 -27.30 -15.89
N ALA A 430 1.77 -26.45 -15.95
CA ALA A 430 2.67 -26.20 -14.83
C ALA A 430 1.89 -25.53 -13.67
N GLN A 431 2.09 -26.04 -12.45
CA GLN A 431 1.45 -25.49 -11.25
C GLN A 431 2.04 -24.10 -10.96
N ILE A 432 1.17 -23.10 -10.76
CA ILE A 432 1.58 -21.75 -10.36
C ILE A 432 2.13 -21.85 -8.92
N PRO A 433 3.42 -21.53 -8.68
CA PRO A 433 3.99 -21.56 -7.34
C PRO A 433 3.43 -20.42 -6.48
N PHE A 434 3.19 -20.73 -5.20
CA PHE A 434 2.86 -19.75 -4.18
C PHE A 434 4.09 -19.50 -3.31
N MET A 435 4.47 -18.24 -3.21
CA MET A 435 5.50 -17.73 -2.32
C MET A 435 4.85 -16.84 -1.27
N MET A 436 5.48 -16.73 -0.10
CA MET A 436 5.02 -15.82 0.96
C MET A 436 6.17 -14.94 1.39
N ALA A 437 5.86 -13.68 1.72
CA ALA A 437 6.79 -12.80 2.39
C ALA A 437 7.10 -13.31 3.81
N SER A 438 8.13 -14.15 3.98
CA SER A 438 8.70 -14.49 5.29
C SER A 438 9.71 -13.43 5.74
N ASP A 439 9.78 -13.14 7.04
CA ASP A 439 10.77 -12.22 7.60
C ASP A 439 12.19 -12.84 7.67
N GLY A 440 12.36 -14.03 7.07
CA GLY A 440 13.60 -14.80 7.08
C GLY A 440 13.95 -15.37 8.47
N ILE A 441 13.02 -15.30 9.43
CA ILE A 441 13.24 -15.70 10.82
C ILE A 441 12.58 -17.06 11.07
N LYS A 442 13.42 -18.03 11.40
CA LYS A 442 13.03 -19.38 11.79
C LYS A 442 12.40 -19.42 13.19
N GLU A 443 12.96 -18.67 14.13
CA GLU A 443 12.48 -18.60 15.52
C GLU A 443 12.66 -17.19 16.09
N ARG A 444 11.65 -16.70 16.81
CA ARG A 444 11.67 -15.42 17.54
C ARG A 444 11.27 -15.66 18.99
N LYS A 445 12.06 -15.15 19.93
CA LYS A 445 11.82 -15.25 21.37
C LYS A 445 11.92 -13.87 22.01
N LEU A 446 10.81 -13.40 22.59
CA LEU A 446 10.83 -12.19 23.41
C LEU A 446 11.72 -12.39 24.64
N VAL A 447 12.71 -11.53 24.81
CA VAL A 447 13.63 -11.51 25.96
C VAL A 447 13.12 -10.51 27.00
N HIS A 448 12.80 -9.30 26.56
CA HIS A 448 12.32 -8.25 27.44
C HIS A 448 11.54 -7.18 26.67
N GLN A 449 10.66 -6.47 27.36
CA GLN A 449 9.90 -5.35 26.83
C GLN A 449 9.81 -4.29 27.92
N VAL A 450 10.14 -3.05 27.57
CA VAL A 450 10.12 -1.90 28.47
C VAL A 450 9.62 -0.67 27.73
N THR A 451 8.99 0.26 28.44
CA THR A 451 8.51 1.51 27.86
C THR A 451 9.26 2.68 28.47
N SER A 452 9.89 3.50 27.62
CA SER A 452 10.49 4.78 27.99
C SER A 452 9.54 5.94 27.66
N LEU A 453 9.68 7.04 28.39
CA LEU A 453 8.96 8.29 28.10
C LEU A 453 9.46 8.97 26.81
N LEU A 454 10.73 8.76 26.43
CA LEU A 454 11.34 9.41 25.25
C LEU A 454 11.22 8.53 24.01
N THR A 455 11.57 7.25 24.14
CA THR A 455 11.64 6.31 23.01
C THR A 455 10.34 5.54 22.77
N GLY A 456 9.45 5.49 23.77
CA GLY A 456 8.24 4.66 23.74
C GLY A 456 8.56 3.20 24.09
N THR A 457 7.77 2.27 23.56
CA THR A 457 7.95 0.84 23.84
C THR A 457 9.14 0.29 23.06
N ILE A 458 10.04 -0.38 23.78
CA ILE A 458 11.27 -1.00 23.31
C ILE A 458 11.15 -2.50 23.54
N ILE A 459 11.47 -3.28 22.52
CA ILE A 459 11.37 -4.73 22.48
C ILE A 459 12.77 -5.31 22.28
N ILE A 460 13.13 -6.27 23.11
CA ILE A 460 14.37 -7.04 23.00
C ILE A 460 13.99 -8.49 22.72
N GLU A 461 14.50 -9.02 21.62
CA GLU A 461 14.18 -10.37 21.15
C GLU A 461 15.42 -11.12 20.69
N ASP A 462 15.43 -12.43 20.93
CA ASP A 462 16.41 -13.36 20.36
C ASP A 462 15.79 -13.96 19.09
N VAL A 463 16.50 -13.90 17.97
CA VAL A 463 16.07 -14.39 16.65
C VAL A 463 17.05 -15.42 16.09
N ILE A 464 16.51 -16.40 15.37
CA ILE A 464 17.27 -17.37 14.57
C ILE A 464 16.78 -17.22 13.14
N TYR A 465 17.69 -16.96 12.21
CA TYR A 465 17.35 -16.83 10.79
C TYR A 465 17.25 -18.19 10.09
N GLU A 466 16.44 -18.26 9.04
CA GLU A 466 16.30 -19.45 8.17
C GLU A 466 17.58 -19.71 7.37
N ASN A 467 18.16 -18.64 6.83
CA ASN A 467 19.46 -18.63 6.15
C ASN A 467 20.31 -17.53 6.79
N VAL A 468 21.54 -17.86 7.17
CA VAL A 468 22.54 -16.88 7.61
C VAL A 468 23.54 -16.72 6.48
N ASP A 469 24.05 -15.49 6.30
CA ASP A 469 25.08 -15.20 5.31
C ASP A 469 26.22 -16.24 5.36
N SER A 470 26.61 -16.69 4.16
CA SER A 470 27.68 -17.66 3.94
C SER A 470 28.99 -17.24 4.62
N GLU A 471 29.29 -15.95 4.74
CA GLU A 471 30.50 -15.46 5.43
C GLU A 471 30.46 -15.75 6.95
N VAL A 472 29.33 -15.45 7.60
CA VAL A 472 29.14 -15.67 9.05
C VAL A 472 29.10 -17.15 9.38
N SER A 473 28.50 -17.95 8.49
CA SER A 473 28.44 -19.41 8.62
C SER A 473 29.81 -20.08 8.52
N CYS A 474 30.77 -19.47 7.81
CA CYS A 474 32.17 -19.90 7.78
C CYS A 474 32.90 -19.59 9.09
N ILE A 475 32.67 -18.41 9.67
CA ILE A 475 33.33 -17.94 10.90
C ILE A 475 32.81 -18.69 12.14
N PHE A 476 31.50 -18.96 12.19
CA PHE A 476 30.84 -19.64 13.30
C PHE A 476 30.12 -20.90 12.83
N PRO A 477 30.79 -22.07 12.81
CA PRO A 477 30.21 -23.33 12.31
C PRO A 477 29.13 -23.95 13.21
N SER A 478 28.52 -23.18 14.13
CA SER A 478 27.40 -23.63 14.95
C SER A 478 26.15 -23.85 14.10
N ARG A 479 25.34 -24.86 14.43
CA ARG A 479 24.17 -25.25 13.63
C ARG A 479 23.04 -24.22 13.60
N GLU A 480 22.95 -23.32 14.59
CA GLU A 480 21.94 -22.26 14.64
C GLU A 480 22.55 -21.05 15.37
N LEU A 481 22.75 -19.95 14.64
CA LEU A 481 23.23 -18.68 15.20
C LEU A 481 22.03 -17.92 15.78
N VAL A 482 22.18 -17.43 17.01
CA VAL A 482 21.15 -16.64 17.69
C VAL A 482 21.61 -15.20 17.74
N PHE A 483 20.77 -14.29 17.27
CA PHE A 483 21.03 -12.85 17.31
C PHE A 483 20.06 -12.20 18.29
N ARG A 484 20.57 -11.29 19.12
CA ARG A 484 19.74 -10.45 19.98
C ARG A 484 19.49 -9.12 19.30
N ARG A 485 18.22 -8.76 19.15
CA ARG A 485 17.77 -7.51 18.55
C ARG A 485 17.20 -6.55 19.57
N LEU A 486 17.39 -5.27 19.29
CA LEU A 486 16.66 -4.15 19.87
C LEU A 486 15.76 -3.57 18.78
N VAL A 487 14.47 -3.42 19.08
CA VAL A 487 13.47 -2.88 18.15
C VAL A 487 12.56 -1.91 18.90
N PHE A 488 12.20 -0.80 18.26
CA PHE A 488 11.18 0.11 18.80
C PHE A 488 9.81 -0.27 18.26
N ASP A 489 8.79 -0.29 19.12
CA ASP A 489 7.42 -0.64 18.74
C ASP A 489 6.83 0.34 17.70
N ARG A 490 7.24 1.61 17.76
CA ARG A 490 6.87 2.62 16.74
C ARG A 490 7.41 2.30 15.33
N ALA A 491 8.45 1.46 15.25
CA ALA A 491 9.15 1.10 14.03
C ALA A 491 9.53 -0.39 14.03
N VAL A 492 8.54 -1.28 14.25
CA VAL A 492 8.77 -2.73 14.43
C VAL A 492 9.51 -3.38 13.24
N ASN A 493 9.45 -2.76 12.06
CA ASN A 493 10.09 -3.24 10.84
C ASN A 493 11.54 -2.74 10.67
N LEU A 494 12.05 -1.89 11.57
CA LEU A 494 13.41 -1.37 11.56
C LEU A 494 14.17 -1.93 12.76
N VAL A 495 15.13 -2.82 12.51
CA VAL A 495 16.01 -3.35 13.55
C VAL A 495 17.01 -2.28 13.94
N GLN A 496 16.89 -1.79 15.18
CA GLN A 496 17.74 -0.69 15.69
C GLN A 496 19.16 -1.17 15.96
N SER A 497 19.28 -2.36 16.53
CA SER A 497 20.57 -2.97 16.80
C SER A 497 20.45 -4.49 16.80
N GLU A 498 21.50 -5.17 16.35
CA GLU A 498 21.55 -6.62 16.31
C GLU A 498 22.95 -7.13 16.70
N GLY A 499 23.02 -7.97 17.72
CA GLY A 499 24.27 -8.55 18.23
C GLY A 499 24.24 -10.07 18.22
N LEU A 500 25.29 -10.71 17.73
CA LEU A 500 25.44 -12.16 17.77
C LEU A 500 25.62 -12.65 19.21
N LEU A 501 24.89 -13.69 19.62
CA LEU A 501 25.06 -14.31 20.94
C LEU A 501 26.09 -15.45 20.90
N LYS A 502 26.89 -15.56 21.95
CA LYS A 502 27.85 -16.67 22.17
C LYS A 502 27.65 -17.32 23.53
N ASP A 503 28.01 -18.61 23.61
CA ASP A 503 28.09 -19.36 24.87
C ASP A 503 29.48 -19.20 25.51
N GLU A 504 29.53 -18.70 26.74
CA GLU A 504 30.79 -18.49 27.47
C GLU A 504 31.56 -19.79 27.78
N GLN A 505 30.89 -20.95 27.89
CA GLN A 505 31.54 -22.20 28.31
C GLN A 505 32.36 -22.90 27.22
N ILE A 506 32.19 -22.54 25.95
CA ILE A 506 32.93 -23.16 24.84
C ILE A 506 34.34 -22.56 24.70
N CYS A 507 34.54 -21.30 25.11
CA CYS A 507 35.82 -20.61 24.93
C CYS A 507 36.95 -21.09 25.88
N SER A 508 36.65 -21.67 27.05
CA SER A 508 37.71 -22.17 27.94
C SER A 508 38.36 -23.48 27.46
N LYS A 509 37.72 -24.22 26.54
CA LYS A 509 38.25 -25.48 26.00
C LYS A 509 39.07 -25.32 24.72
N LEU A 510 38.87 -24.24 23.96
CA LEU A 510 39.65 -23.99 22.73
C LEU A 510 41.04 -23.39 23.01
N VAL A 511 41.32 -22.98 24.26
CA VAL A 511 42.62 -22.42 24.68
C VAL A 511 43.61 -23.52 25.14
N GLY A 512 43.20 -24.79 25.17
CA GLY A 512 43.96 -25.86 25.83
C GLY A 512 44.51 -27.00 24.97
N GLU A 513 44.37 -27.01 23.63
CA GLU A 513 44.83 -28.14 22.81
C GLU A 513 45.59 -27.72 21.54
N THR A 514 46.71 -27.01 21.73
CA THR A 514 47.82 -27.06 20.79
C THR A 514 48.99 -27.79 21.43
N GLY A 515 48.94 -29.13 21.37
CA GLY A 515 50.13 -29.96 21.60
C GLY A 515 49.88 -31.26 22.33
N ARG A 516 49.39 -32.28 21.63
CA ARG A 516 49.84 -33.67 21.81
C ARG A 516 49.41 -34.55 20.63
N LYS A 517 50.42 -35.01 19.88
CA LYS A 517 50.32 -36.04 18.83
C LYS A 517 50.24 -37.45 19.44
N LYS A 518 49.64 -38.35 18.63
CA LYS A 518 49.63 -39.85 18.67
C LYS A 518 48.56 -40.47 19.60
N ASN A 519 47.81 -41.53 19.25
CA ASN A 519 47.98 -42.59 18.23
C ASN A 519 46.63 -43.27 17.91
N ASN A 520 46.57 -43.96 16.75
CA ASN A 520 45.49 -44.83 16.27
C ASN A 520 45.09 -45.96 17.23
N GLY A 521 43.80 -46.32 17.20
CA GLY A 521 43.27 -47.60 17.70
C GLY A 521 41.76 -47.76 17.47
N SER A 522 41.37 -48.74 16.67
CA SER A 522 39.99 -49.14 16.36
C SER A 522 39.37 -50.00 17.48
N SER A 523 38.07 -49.87 17.74
CA SER A 523 37.19 -51.00 18.16
C SER A 523 35.71 -50.60 18.26
N LYS A 524 34.86 -51.59 17.97
CA LYS A 524 33.39 -51.54 17.88
C LYS A 524 32.69 -51.63 19.24
N SER A 525 31.45 -51.10 19.24
CA SER A 525 30.23 -51.53 19.96
C SER A 525 30.15 -51.52 21.49
N GLY A 526 29.09 -50.88 22.00
CA GLY A 526 28.52 -51.14 23.34
C GLY A 526 27.40 -50.18 23.71
N LYS A 527 26.15 -50.65 23.69
CA LYS A 527 24.98 -49.97 24.28
C LYS A 527 25.03 -50.09 25.81
N SER A 528 24.82 -48.98 26.53
CA SER A 528 24.18 -48.83 27.86
C SER A 528 24.43 -47.37 28.26
N GLY A 529 23.48 -46.53 28.66
CA GLY A 529 22.48 -46.70 29.70
C GLY A 529 22.44 -45.36 30.44
N SER A 530 21.25 -44.79 30.58
CA SER A 530 20.94 -43.49 31.16
C SER A 530 21.60 -43.26 32.54
N GLN A 531 22.26 -42.10 32.71
CA GLN A 531 22.16 -41.27 33.92
C GLN A 531 22.79 -39.88 33.65
N ARG A 532 22.02 -38.96 33.02
CA ARG A 532 22.32 -37.53 33.09
C ARG A 532 21.63 -36.97 34.34
N ARG A 533 22.42 -36.77 35.40
CA ARG A 533 22.06 -35.87 36.49
C ARG A 533 21.81 -34.48 35.89
N ASN A 534 20.57 -34.03 35.93
CA ASN A 534 20.18 -32.65 35.70
C ASN A 534 20.79 -31.78 36.81
N VAL A 535 21.96 -31.19 36.54
CA VAL A 535 22.36 -29.94 37.18
C VAL A 535 22.02 -28.86 36.16
N GLY A 536 20.89 -28.19 36.38
CA GLY A 536 20.46 -27.05 35.57
C GLY A 536 21.40 -25.89 35.78
N VAL A 537 22.49 -25.85 35.02
CA VAL A 537 23.27 -24.63 34.82
C VAL A 537 22.56 -23.85 33.73
N SER A 538 21.91 -22.74 34.09
CA SER A 538 21.35 -21.80 33.13
C SER A 538 22.48 -21.38 32.16
N ARG A 539 22.35 -21.72 30.88
CA ARG A 539 23.29 -21.26 29.84
C ARG A 539 23.13 -19.76 29.69
N GLN A 540 24.06 -18.99 30.23
CA GLN A 540 24.06 -17.54 30.09
C GLN A 540 24.71 -17.17 28.75
N LEU A 541 23.88 -16.83 27.77
CA LEU A 541 24.33 -16.32 26.48
C LEU A 541 24.68 -14.82 26.62
N THR A 542 25.82 -14.42 26.06
CA THR A 542 26.31 -13.03 26.07
C THR A 542 26.50 -12.52 24.65
N VAL A 543 26.42 -11.20 24.45
CA VAL A 543 26.65 -10.60 23.13
C VAL A 543 28.14 -10.67 22.78
N TYR A 544 28.44 -11.09 21.55
CA TYR A 544 29.79 -11.13 21.00
C TYR A 544 30.14 -9.83 20.29
N HIS A 545 30.77 -8.90 21.02
CA HIS A 545 31.25 -7.61 20.50
C HIS A 545 32.41 -7.67 19.49
N GLY A 546 32.86 -8.87 19.09
CA GLY A 546 33.89 -9.02 18.06
C GLY A 546 33.33 -9.15 16.64
N TYR A 547 32.02 -8.99 16.47
CA TYR A 547 31.29 -9.05 15.21
C TYR A 547 30.25 -7.92 15.16
N VAL A 548 30.08 -7.33 13.99
CA VAL A 548 29.07 -6.29 13.73
C VAL A 548 28.09 -6.87 12.71
N ALA A 549 26.82 -7.00 13.10
CA ALA A 549 25.79 -7.58 12.24
C ALA A 549 25.26 -6.58 11.19
N SER A 550 25.24 -5.30 11.53
CA SER A 550 24.72 -4.23 10.67
C SER A 550 25.72 -3.83 9.59
N SER A 551 25.27 -3.87 8.34
CA SER A 551 26.07 -3.49 7.17
C SER A 551 26.52 -2.02 7.19
N TYR A 552 25.74 -1.14 7.81
CA TYR A 552 26.03 0.30 7.93
C TYR A 552 27.04 0.64 9.02
N HIS A 553 27.07 -0.08 10.15
CA HIS A 553 28.16 0.07 11.13
C HIS A 553 29.49 -0.31 10.50
N THR A 554 29.52 -1.38 9.69
CA THR A 554 30.69 -1.71 8.86
C THR A 554 31.07 -0.53 7.95
N GLY A 555 30.09 0.13 7.32
CA GLY A 555 30.32 1.32 6.49
C GLY A 555 30.87 2.52 7.25
N ILE A 556 30.37 2.81 8.46
CA ILE A 556 30.89 3.85 9.36
C ILE A 556 32.37 3.59 9.66
N ILE A 557 32.72 2.35 10.02
CA ILE A 557 34.09 1.96 10.35
C ILE A 557 35.01 2.06 9.13
N SER A 558 34.52 1.67 7.94
CA SER A 558 35.27 1.83 6.68
C SER A 558 35.66 3.27 6.40
N GLY A 559 34.85 4.25 6.82
CA GLY A 559 35.14 5.68 6.72
C GLY A 559 36.40 6.14 7.45
N PHE A 560 36.85 5.41 8.47
CA PHE A 560 38.07 5.75 9.22
C PHE A 560 39.33 5.64 8.34
N SER A 561 39.24 4.93 7.21
CA SER A 561 40.29 4.95 6.18
C SER A 561 40.60 6.38 5.70
N LEU A 562 39.61 7.27 5.62
CA LEU A 562 39.80 8.66 5.19
C LEU A 562 40.72 9.48 6.11
N ILE A 563 40.97 9.04 7.33
CA ILE A 563 41.89 9.70 8.27
C ILE A 563 42.96 8.74 8.78
N SER A 564 43.19 7.62 8.08
CA SER A 564 44.09 6.55 8.56
C SER A 564 45.51 7.05 8.84
N SER A 565 46.03 7.94 7.98
CA SER A 565 47.39 8.50 8.14
C SER A 565 47.47 9.42 9.37
N TYR A 566 46.42 10.21 9.62
CA TYR A 566 46.31 11.04 10.82
C TYR A 566 46.25 10.17 12.08
N MET A 567 45.39 9.15 12.08
CA MET A 567 45.29 8.19 13.19
C MET A 567 46.62 7.48 13.47
N GLU A 568 47.35 7.09 12.42
CA GLU A 568 48.70 6.49 12.54
C GLU A 568 49.68 7.43 13.23
N ASN A 569 49.67 8.71 12.87
CA ASN A 569 50.54 9.73 13.43
C ASN A 569 50.19 10.00 14.91
N VAL A 570 48.90 10.14 15.23
CA VAL A 570 48.43 10.31 16.61
C VAL A 570 48.86 9.12 17.48
N ALA A 571 48.64 7.89 17.00
CA ALA A 571 49.01 6.68 17.69
C ALA A 571 50.53 6.52 17.86
N SER A 572 51.31 6.83 16.81
CA SER A 572 52.78 6.77 16.83
C SER A 572 53.39 7.77 17.83
N ASN A 573 52.70 8.87 18.11
CA ASN A 573 53.06 9.84 19.14
C ASN A 573 52.57 9.46 20.54
N GLY A 574 52.04 8.25 20.73
CA GLY A 574 51.53 7.75 22.01
C GLY A 574 50.26 8.46 22.50
N LYS A 575 49.55 9.17 21.62
CA LYS A 575 48.29 9.83 21.93
C LYS A 575 47.11 8.93 21.54
N MET A 576 45.96 9.20 22.16
CA MET A 576 44.70 8.55 21.83
C MET A 576 43.92 9.38 20.81
N VAL A 577 43.33 8.74 19.83
CA VAL A 577 42.34 9.35 18.93
C VAL A 577 41.03 9.50 19.70
N LYS A 578 40.44 10.69 19.70
CA LYS A 578 39.19 10.98 20.41
C LYS A 578 38.00 10.87 19.45
N ALA A 579 37.08 9.98 19.75
CA ALA A 579 35.84 9.79 19.01
C ALA A 579 34.62 10.08 19.88
N VAL A 580 33.65 10.80 19.33
CA VAL A 580 32.32 10.98 19.90
C VAL A 580 31.33 10.23 19.05
N ILE A 581 30.49 9.41 19.67
CA ILE A 581 29.42 8.67 19.00
C ILE A 581 28.09 9.11 19.60
N ILE A 582 27.26 9.77 18.80
CA ILE A 582 25.94 10.24 19.21
C ILE A 582 24.91 9.20 18.79
N GLY A 583 24.13 8.71 19.75
CA GLY A 583 23.27 7.54 19.62
C GLY A 583 24.02 6.29 20.07
N LEU A 584 23.59 5.69 21.19
CA LEU A 584 24.21 4.47 21.72
C LEU A 584 23.58 3.22 21.11
N GLY A 585 22.25 3.22 20.96
CA GLY A 585 21.48 2.01 20.65
C GLY A 585 21.79 0.89 21.66
N ALA A 586 22.04 -0.32 21.17
CA ALA A 586 22.50 -1.43 22.02
C ALA A 586 23.99 -1.35 22.43
N GLY A 587 24.71 -0.30 22.05
CA GLY A 587 26.13 -0.11 22.37
C GLY A 587 27.11 -0.96 21.55
N LEU A 588 26.65 -1.55 20.44
CA LEU A 588 27.44 -2.51 19.65
C LEU A 588 28.60 -1.85 18.91
N LEU A 589 28.35 -0.72 18.23
CA LEU A 589 29.39 0.05 17.54
C LEU A 589 30.53 0.51 18.47
N PRO A 590 30.26 1.22 19.59
CA PRO A 590 31.32 1.62 20.51
C PRO A 590 32.06 0.43 21.12
N MET A 591 31.37 -0.66 21.48
CA MET A 591 32.02 -1.86 22.03
C MET A 591 32.92 -2.55 21.01
N PHE A 592 32.50 -2.62 19.74
CA PHE A 592 33.31 -3.17 18.66
C PHE A 592 34.57 -2.32 18.44
N LEU A 593 34.42 -1.01 18.27
CA LEU A 593 35.52 -0.05 18.11
C LEU A 593 36.49 -0.09 19.29
N HIS A 594 35.97 -0.13 20.52
CA HIS A 594 36.76 -0.29 21.73
C HIS A 594 37.60 -1.58 21.71
N GLY A 595 37.04 -2.68 21.21
CA GLY A 595 37.72 -3.97 21.09
C GLY A 595 38.76 -4.04 19.97
N CYS A 596 38.53 -3.39 18.83
CA CYS A 596 39.39 -3.53 17.65
C CYS A 596 40.40 -2.39 17.46
N ILE A 597 40.23 -1.21 18.06
CA ILE A 597 41.16 -0.07 17.96
C ILE A 597 41.65 0.32 19.37
N PRO A 598 42.81 -0.18 19.84
CA PRO A 598 43.27 0.01 21.22
C PRO A 598 43.61 1.45 21.61
N PHE A 599 43.90 2.31 20.62
CA PHE A 599 44.30 3.69 20.82
C PHE A 599 43.15 4.69 20.56
N LEU A 600 41.91 4.19 20.49
CA LEU A 600 40.71 5.01 20.35
C LEU A 600 40.07 5.24 21.72
N LYS A 601 39.87 6.51 22.10
CA LYS A 601 39.08 6.93 23.26
C LYS A 601 37.70 7.39 22.77
N ILE A 602 36.64 6.78 23.30
CA ILE A 602 35.27 6.93 22.82
C ILE A 602 34.40 7.55 23.91
N GLU A 603 33.68 8.61 23.55
CA GLU A 603 32.60 9.19 24.34
C GLU A 603 31.27 8.97 23.59
N ALA A 604 30.49 8.00 24.07
CA ALA A 604 29.16 7.71 23.56
C ALA A 604 28.13 8.59 24.26
N VAL A 605 27.17 9.14 23.50
CA VAL A 605 26.14 10.04 24.01
C VAL A 605 24.77 9.45 23.68
N GLU A 606 23.96 9.22 24.70
CA GLU A 606 22.61 8.68 24.58
C GLU A 606 21.61 9.63 25.23
N LEU A 607 20.51 9.92 24.55
CA LEU A 607 19.49 10.81 25.06
C LEU A 607 18.64 10.10 26.13
N ASP A 608 18.35 8.81 25.93
CA ASP A 608 17.44 8.05 26.77
C ASP A 608 18.18 7.16 27.78
N PRO A 609 18.11 7.44 29.11
CA PRO A 609 18.76 6.61 30.12
C PRO A 609 18.28 5.14 30.08
N VAL A 610 17.05 4.88 29.64
CA VAL A 610 16.52 3.51 29.53
C VAL A 610 17.30 2.71 28.47
N ILE A 611 17.76 3.35 27.39
CA ILE A 611 18.58 2.70 26.36
C ILE A 611 19.95 2.31 26.93
N VAL A 612 20.55 3.16 27.77
CA VAL A 612 21.81 2.86 28.45
C VAL A 612 21.67 1.64 29.37
N ASP A 613 20.59 1.58 30.15
CA ASP A 613 20.29 0.43 31.01
C ASP A 613 20.07 -0.84 30.18
N ILE A 614 19.33 -0.76 29.07
CA ILE A 614 19.14 -1.89 28.15
C ILE A 614 20.48 -2.39 27.57
N ALA A 615 21.35 -1.48 27.13
CA ALA A 615 22.66 -1.83 26.57
C ALA A 615 23.51 -2.60 27.60
N ARG A 616 23.50 -2.17 28.86
CA ARG A 616 24.21 -2.82 29.97
C ARG A 616 23.60 -4.19 30.31
N ASP A 617 22.29 -4.25 30.50
CA ASP A 617 21.60 -5.42 31.05
C ASP A 617 21.43 -6.54 30.01
N TYR A 618 21.20 -6.19 28.74
CA TYR A 618 20.83 -7.17 27.70
C TYR A 618 21.86 -7.32 26.58
N PHE A 619 22.74 -6.32 26.38
CA PHE A 619 23.73 -6.32 25.31
C PHE A 619 25.18 -6.35 25.80
N SER A 620 25.41 -6.57 27.10
CA SER A 620 26.75 -6.71 27.67
C SER A 620 27.64 -5.48 27.40
N PHE A 621 27.05 -4.28 27.34
CA PHE A 621 27.78 -3.03 27.22
C PHE A 621 28.53 -2.72 28.53
N VAL A 622 29.79 -2.31 28.42
CA VAL A 622 30.63 -1.96 29.57
C VAL A 622 31.43 -0.70 29.23
N ASP A 623 31.35 0.31 30.08
CA ASP A 623 32.18 1.51 30.00
C ASP A 623 33.38 1.44 30.96
N ASP A 624 34.51 1.99 30.55
CA ASP A 624 35.79 2.04 31.28
C ASP A 624 36.50 3.38 31.09
N GLU A 625 37.80 3.49 31.33
CA GLU A 625 38.55 4.76 31.16
C GLU A 625 38.64 5.23 29.69
N ARG A 626 38.45 4.30 28.73
CA ARG A 626 38.64 4.54 27.30
C ARG A 626 37.33 4.56 26.52
N LEU A 627 36.27 3.91 27.03
CA LEU A 627 34.91 4.04 26.51
C LEU A 627 34.02 4.58 27.63
N LYS A 628 33.46 5.79 27.47
CA LYS A 628 32.49 6.38 28.40
C LYS A 628 31.15 6.59 27.73
N VAL A 629 30.07 6.45 28.51
CA VAL A 629 28.70 6.75 28.08
C VAL A 629 28.14 7.92 28.89
N HIS A 630 27.51 8.87 28.21
CA HIS A 630 26.90 10.06 28.77
C HIS A 630 25.41 10.07 28.45
N VAL A 631 24.56 10.25 29.47
CA VAL A 631 23.13 10.50 29.26
C VAL A 631 22.94 12.01 29.04
N ALA A 632 22.83 12.44 27.78
CA ALA A 632 22.74 13.84 27.40
C ALA A 632 22.14 14.03 26.00
N ASP A 633 21.70 15.25 25.72
CA ASP A 633 21.37 15.67 24.36
C ASP A 633 22.65 15.79 23.52
N GLY A 634 22.71 15.09 22.38
CA GLY A 634 23.89 15.05 21.52
C GLY A 634 24.29 16.40 20.93
N ILE A 635 23.32 17.23 20.55
CA ILE A 635 23.57 18.56 19.99
C ILE A 635 24.15 19.47 21.05
N HIS A 636 23.57 19.45 22.25
CA HIS A 636 24.07 20.20 23.39
C HIS A 636 25.47 19.73 23.81
N PHE A 637 25.68 18.42 23.86
CA PHE A 637 26.96 17.83 24.23
C PHE A 637 28.08 18.29 23.30
N VAL A 638 27.89 18.24 21.97
CA VAL A 638 28.89 18.74 21.01
C VAL A 638 29.11 20.25 21.14
N ARG A 639 28.04 21.02 21.35
CA ARG A 639 28.15 22.48 21.54
C ARG A 639 29.00 22.84 22.77
N GLU A 640 28.84 22.11 23.86
CA GLU A 640 29.54 22.33 25.13
C GLU A 640 30.94 21.71 25.19
N MET A 641 31.40 21.04 24.13
CA MET A 641 32.80 20.62 24.00
C MET A 641 33.72 21.85 23.91
N ALA A 642 34.11 22.42 25.05
CA ALA A 642 35.11 23.46 25.14
C ALA A 642 35.96 23.29 26.40
N SER A 643 37.27 23.12 26.17
CA SER A 643 38.40 23.27 27.10
C SER A 643 38.21 22.67 28.49
N SER A 644 38.41 21.35 28.62
CA SER A 644 38.61 20.68 29.91
C SER A 644 39.91 21.14 30.58
N GLY A 645 39.92 22.39 31.07
CA GLY A 645 40.65 22.77 32.27
C GLY A 645 39.74 22.45 33.44
N GLU A 646 40.18 21.53 34.29
CA GLU A 646 39.48 21.07 35.49
C GLU A 646 38.79 22.20 36.26
N ALA A 647 37.46 22.12 36.40
CA ALA A 647 36.72 22.88 37.39
C ALA A 647 35.65 22.01 38.04
N HIS A 648 36.05 21.36 39.13
CA HIS A 648 35.15 20.87 40.18
C HIS A 648 34.22 22.00 40.67
N ILE A 649 32.90 21.87 40.52
CA ILE A 649 31.89 22.63 41.31
C ILE A 649 30.65 21.73 41.46
N HIS A 650 30.49 20.93 42.53
CA HIS A 650 29.82 21.26 43.80
C HIS A 650 28.50 22.06 43.64
N GLY A 651 27.36 21.39 43.83
CA GLY A 651 26.04 21.95 43.55
C GLY A 651 25.55 23.04 44.49
N LYS A 652 24.56 23.82 44.02
CA LYS A 652 23.28 24.13 44.70
C LYS A 652 22.48 25.22 43.95
N SER A 653 21.22 24.87 43.67
CA SER A 653 19.97 25.63 43.79
C SER A 653 19.82 27.11 43.31
N ASN A 654 18.69 27.30 42.61
CA ASN A 654 17.72 28.40 42.65
C ASN A 654 17.90 29.64 41.74
N ASP A 655 16.99 29.70 40.75
CA ASP A 655 15.92 30.70 40.58
C ASP A 655 15.91 31.57 39.30
N SER A 656 14.67 31.72 38.82
CA SER A 656 14.05 32.58 37.80
C SER A 656 14.85 33.67 37.08
N SER A 657 14.67 33.80 35.75
CA SER A 657 13.69 34.74 35.15
C SER A 657 13.97 35.00 33.66
N TYR A 658 12.87 35.14 32.91
CA TYR A 658 12.80 35.52 31.50
C TYR A 658 13.01 37.02 31.33
N THR A 659 13.80 37.45 30.34
CA THR A 659 13.58 38.70 29.57
C THR A 659 14.32 38.67 28.23
N GLU A 660 13.65 39.12 27.17
CA GLU A 660 14.10 39.24 25.78
C GLU A 660 14.92 40.53 25.50
N SER A 661 15.93 40.41 24.61
CA SER A 661 16.32 41.32 23.49
C SER A 661 16.85 42.76 23.76
N PRO A 662 17.52 43.46 22.79
CA PRO A 662 18.39 43.04 21.67
C PRO A 662 19.63 43.97 21.38
N LEU A 663 20.39 43.65 20.31
CA LEU A 663 21.24 44.50 19.42
C LEU A 663 22.76 44.72 19.69
N ASN A 664 23.54 44.32 18.67
CA ASN A 664 24.72 44.96 18.03
C ASN A 664 25.96 45.35 18.85
N ALA A 665 27.06 44.62 18.63
CA ALA A 665 28.40 45.20 18.40
C ALA A 665 29.35 44.19 17.71
N SER A 666 29.96 44.60 16.60
CA SER A 666 31.05 43.90 15.91
C SER A 666 32.42 44.16 16.58
N PRO A 667 33.46 43.37 16.27
CA PRO A 667 34.46 42.95 17.25
C PRO A 667 35.74 43.77 17.22
N THR A 668 36.40 43.91 18.37
CA THR A 668 37.84 44.19 18.42
C THR A 668 38.37 43.90 19.81
N THR A 669 38.96 42.72 20.02
CA THR A 669 40.12 42.55 20.90
C THR A 669 40.70 41.15 20.70
N SER A 670 41.92 41.14 20.17
CA SER A 670 42.85 40.02 20.15
C SER A 670 43.18 39.56 21.57
N TYR A 671 42.75 38.35 21.92
CA TYR A 671 43.30 37.60 23.04
C TYR A 671 43.79 36.25 22.51
N ALA A 672 45.12 36.11 22.49
CA ALA A 672 45.77 34.81 22.44
C ALA A 672 45.42 34.04 23.73
N GLY A 673 44.96 32.80 23.62
CA GLY A 673 44.71 32.00 24.81
C GLY A 673 44.03 30.65 24.57
N VAL A 674 44.81 29.58 24.86
CA VAL A 674 44.37 28.25 25.33
C VAL A 674 43.65 27.39 24.28
N GLY A 675 44.38 26.41 23.73
CA GLY A 675 43.88 25.45 22.74
C GLY A 675 42.68 24.67 23.26
N ALA A 676 41.56 24.78 22.53
CA ALA A 676 40.41 23.92 22.71
C ALA A 676 40.83 22.47 22.46
N THR A 677 40.38 21.55 23.31
CA THR A 677 40.57 20.11 23.06
C THR A 677 39.64 19.67 21.95
N GLU A 678 40.13 19.73 20.72
CA GLU A 678 39.43 19.25 19.52
C GLU A 678 39.18 17.74 19.58
N VAL A 679 38.14 17.29 18.88
CA VAL A 679 37.73 15.89 18.71
C VAL A 679 38.15 15.42 17.31
N ASP A 680 38.62 14.18 17.19
CA ASP A 680 39.13 13.67 15.91
C ASP A 680 38.02 13.06 15.04
N ILE A 681 37.03 12.42 15.66
CA ILE A 681 35.94 11.75 14.96
C ILE A 681 34.62 12.08 15.65
N ILE A 682 33.63 12.51 14.88
CA ILE A 682 32.23 12.65 15.35
C ILE A 682 31.35 11.76 14.48
N VAL A 683 30.68 10.79 15.09
CA VAL A 683 29.73 9.88 14.44
C VAL A 683 28.33 10.21 14.93
N VAL A 684 27.38 10.40 14.01
CA VAL A 684 25.95 10.53 14.29
C VAL A 684 25.24 9.26 13.81
N ASP A 685 24.70 8.51 14.77
CA ASP A 685 23.94 7.28 14.58
C ASP A 685 22.61 7.38 15.39
N VAL A 686 21.83 8.41 15.08
CA VAL A 686 20.61 8.78 15.82
C VAL A 686 19.38 8.67 14.92
N ASP A 687 18.49 7.73 15.21
CA ASP A 687 17.24 7.57 14.46
C ASP A 687 16.24 8.71 14.73
N SER A 688 15.48 9.08 13.70
CA SER A 688 14.37 10.03 13.79
C SER A 688 13.18 9.41 14.53
N SER A 689 12.61 10.18 15.47
CA SER A 689 11.37 9.79 16.15
C SER A 689 10.10 10.09 15.32
N ASP A 690 10.21 10.89 14.26
CA ASP A 690 9.12 11.26 13.36
C ASP A 690 9.25 10.51 12.02
N PRO A 691 8.43 9.48 11.77
CA PRO A 691 8.44 8.75 10.51
C PRO A 691 7.83 9.54 9.33
N SER A 692 7.20 10.69 9.58
CA SER A 692 6.55 11.50 8.55
C SER A 692 7.47 12.47 7.81
N SER A 693 8.66 12.74 8.37
CA SER A 693 9.63 13.69 7.80
C SER A 693 10.32 13.18 6.52
N GLY A 694 10.23 11.87 6.23
CA GLY A 694 10.91 11.22 5.11
C GLY A 694 12.42 10.99 5.33
N LEU A 695 13.01 11.56 6.39
CA LEU A 695 14.36 11.32 6.86
C LEU A 695 14.29 10.41 8.11
N THR A 696 14.66 9.15 7.95
CA THR A 696 14.56 8.14 9.03
C THR A 696 15.80 8.15 9.93
N CYS A 697 16.98 8.39 9.36
CA CYS A 697 18.22 8.56 10.08
C CYS A 697 19.09 9.57 9.30
N PRO A 698 19.71 10.58 9.92
CA PRO A 698 19.58 10.90 11.34
C PRO A 698 18.29 11.67 11.64
N ALA A 699 18.03 12.00 12.91
CA ALA A 699 17.04 13.03 13.23
C ALA A 699 17.42 14.38 12.55
N PRO A 700 16.45 15.15 11.99
CA PRO A 700 16.73 16.30 11.12
C PRO A 700 17.66 17.37 11.70
N ASP A 701 17.60 17.59 13.02
CA ASP A 701 18.42 18.60 13.71
C ASP A 701 19.93 18.31 13.60
N PHE A 702 20.31 17.04 13.41
CA PHE A 702 21.71 16.62 13.24
C PHE A 702 22.28 16.84 11.82
N VAL A 703 21.44 17.32 10.88
CA VAL A 703 21.84 17.68 9.51
C VAL A 703 21.42 19.10 9.15
N ASP A 704 21.05 19.89 10.15
CA ASP A 704 20.87 21.33 9.99
C ASP A 704 22.22 22.05 9.88
N GLU A 705 22.24 23.10 9.06
CA GLU A 705 23.47 23.86 8.78
C GLU A 705 24.13 24.37 10.06
N SER A 706 23.35 24.85 11.03
CA SER A 706 23.86 25.33 12.33
C SER A 706 24.55 24.24 13.16
N PHE A 707 24.05 23.00 13.11
CA PHE A 707 24.70 21.89 13.82
C PHE A 707 25.97 21.45 13.08
N LEU A 708 25.92 21.37 11.75
CA LEU A 708 27.09 21.04 10.93
C LEU A 708 28.24 22.04 11.13
N GLU A 709 27.93 23.34 11.29
CA GLU A 709 28.91 24.37 11.63
C GLU A 709 29.55 24.13 13.01
N ILE A 710 28.74 23.77 14.02
CA ILE A 710 29.24 23.42 15.35
C ILE A 710 30.16 22.19 15.26
N VAL A 711 29.77 21.16 14.51
CA VAL A 711 30.61 19.97 14.29
C VAL A 711 31.95 20.36 13.65
N LYS A 712 31.93 21.21 12.61
CA LYS A 712 33.16 21.67 11.95
C LYS A 712 34.09 22.46 12.90
N ASP A 713 33.53 23.27 13.81
CA ASP A 713 34.30 24.00 14.84
C ASP A 713 34.99 23.05 15.83
N LYS A 714 34.31 21.95 16.22
CA LYS A 714 34.82 21.00 17.22
C LYS A 714 35.78 19.94 16.69
N LEU A 715 35.73 19.67 15.39
CA LEU A 715 36.64 18.71 14.76
C LEU A 715 38.08 19.26 14.72
N SER A 716 39.04 18.37 14.90
CA SER A 716 40.45 18.66 14.63
C SER A 716 40.68 18.94 13.14
N GLU A 717 41.77 19.61 12.79
CA GLU A 717 42.06 20.04 11.40
C GLU A 717 41.98 18.90 10.36
N GLU A 718 42.35 17.68 10.75
CA GLU A 718 42.24 16.46 9.92
C GLU A 718 41.07 15.55 10.36
N GLY A 719 40.12 16.09 11.11
CA GLY A 719 39.02 15.36 11.74
C GLY A 719 37.94 14.91 10.75
N LEU A 720 37.23 13.85 11.16
CA LEU A 720 36.22 13.16 10.37
C LEU A 720 34.83 13.29 11.01
N PHE A 721 33.87 13.80 10.25
CA PHE A 721 32.45 13.67 10.54
C PHE A 721 31.86 12.49 9.77
N VAL A 722 31.07 11.66 10.44
CA VAL A 722 30.36 10.52 9.86
C VAL A 722 28.89 10.59 10.23
N VAL A 723 28.01 10.39 9.24
CA VAL A 723 26.57 10.34 9.47
C VAL A 723 25.95 9.21 8.66
N ASN A 724 25.14 8.38 9.32
CA ASN A 724 24.29 7.40 8.65
C ASN A 724 23.06 8.12 8.08
N LEU A 725 22.90 8.10 6.76
CA LEU A 725 21.78 8.72 6.06
C LEU A 725 20.83 7.64 5.54
N VAL A 726 19.66 7.57 6.16
CA VAL A 726 18.55 6.71 5.77
C VAL A 726 17.38 7.60 5.36
N SER A 727 17.25 7.79 4.06
CA SER A 727 16.11 8.48 3.44
C SER A 727 15.75 7.75 2.16
N ARG A 728 14.45 7.64 1.87
CA ARG A 728 13.96 7.10 0.59
C ARG A 728 13.60 8.20 -0.41
N SER A 729 13.66 9.47 0.01
CA SER A 729 13.40 10.63 -0.84
C SER A 729 14.71 11.19 -1.36
N GLN A 730 14.93 11.12 -2.68
CA GLN A 730 16.10 11.71 -3.31
C GLN A 730 16.19 13.21 -3.03
N ALA A 731 15.06 13.93 -3.01
CA ALA A 731 15.03 15.35 -2.69
C ALA A 731 15.54 15.66 -1.26
N ILE A 732 15.24 14.78 -0.29
CA ILE A 732 15.76 14.92 1.08
C ILE A 732 17.25 14.61 1.12
N LYS A 733 17.71 13.56 0.42
CA LYS A 733 19.15 13.25 0.31
C LYS A 733 19.91 14.43 -0.29
N ASP A 734 19.42 14.98 -1.40
CA ASP A 734 20.01 16.12 -2.09
C ASP A 734 20.02 17.38 -1.21
N MET A 735 18.96 17.59 -0.41
CA MET A 735 18.89 18.67 0.56
C MET A 735 19.97 18.52 1.64
N VAL A 736 20.10 17.35 2.27
CA VAL A 736 21.12 17.08 3.29
C VAL A 736 22.53 17.26 2.70
N LEU A 737 22.77 16.70 1.52
CA LEU A 737 24.01 16.87 0.79
C LEU A 737 24.32 18.33 0.48
N SER A 738 23.33 19.11 0.07
CA SER A 738 23.50 20.55 -0.18
C SER A 738 23.94 21.31 1.07
N ARG A 739 23.35 21.00 2.23
CA ARG A 739 23.73 21.58 3.52
C ARG A 739 25.16 21.19 3.92
N MET A 740 25.50 19.91 3.80
CA MET A 740 26.86 19.44 4.07
C MET A 740 27.90 20.11 3.16
N LYS A 741 27.61 20.29 1.86
CA LYS A 741 28.49 20.97 0.90
C LYS A 741 28.71 22.45 1.20
N LYS A 742 27.78 23.11 1.88
CA LYS A 742 27.97 24.51 2.32
C LYS A 742 28.99 24.63 3.45
N VAL A 743 29.07 23.62 4.31
CA VAL A 743 29.91 23.65 5.51
C VAL A 743 31.27 22.99 5.27
N PHE A 744 31.31 21.82 4.62
CA PHE A 744 32.52 21.03 4.39
C PHE A 744 32.94 21.07 2.91
N SER A 745 34.24 21.23 2.69
CA SER A 745 34.85 21.29 1.34
C SER A 745 35.05 19.89 0.73
N HIS A 746 35.13 18.85 1.55
CA HIS A 746 35.43 17.49 1.12
C HIS A 746 34.41 16.50 1.69
N LEU A 747 33.58 15.94 0.80
CA LEU A 747 32.56 14.96 1.13
C LEU A 747 32.79 13.64 0.40
N PHE A 748 32.47 12.55 1.06
CA PHE A 748 32.51 11.20 0.53
C PHE A 748 31.23 10.45 0.89
N CYS A 749 30.89 9.44 0.11
CA CYS A 749 29.74 8.59 0.34
C CYS A 749 30.10 7.12 0.09
N LEU A 750 29.53 6.25 0.92
CA LEU A 750 29.50 4.81 0.71
C LEU A 750 28.04 4.37 0.57
N HIS A 751 27.70 3.84 -0.61
CA HIS A 751 26.43 3.16 -0.84
C HIS A 751 26.57 1.71 -0.36
N LEU A 752 25.57 1.22 0.36
CA LEU A 752 25.56 -0.15 0.89
C LEU A 752 24.63 -1.01 0.00
N ASP A 753 25.17 -2.07 -0.60
CA ASP A 753 24.47 -2.88 -1.61
C ASP A 753 23.20 -3.58 -1.09
N GLU A 754 23.09 -3.75 0.23
CA GLU A 754 22.04 -4.52 0.89
C GLU A 754 20.99 -3.65 1.60
N ASP A 755 21.14 -2.32 1.62
CA ASP A 755 20.27 -1.42 2.40
C ASP A 755 20.06 -0.06 1.72
N VAL A 756 19.01 0.67 2.13
CA VAL A 756 18.76 2.06 1.68
C VAL A 756 19.79 3.03 2.29
N ASN A 757 20.55 2.55 3.26
CA ASN A 757 21.50 3.33 4.05
C ASN A 757 22.68 3.79 3.19
N GLU A 758 22.93 5.10 3.21
CA GLU A 758 24.15 5.70 2.70
C GLU A 758 24.93 6.26 3.88
N VAL A 759 26.22 5.92 3.96
CA VAL A 759 27.08 6.53 4.98
C VAL A 759 27.82 7.69 4.33
N HIS A 760 27.60 8.90 4.86
CA HIS A 760 28.23 10.12 4.38
C HIS A 760 29.37 10.53 5.32
N PHE A 761 30.45 10.98 4.72
CA PHE A 761 31.67 11.37 5.41
C PHE A 761 32.04 12.79 5.01
N ALA A 762 32.45 13.60 5.99
CA ALA A 762 32.96 14.94 5.74
C ALA A 762 34.30 15.16 6.47
N LEU A 763 35.28 15.72 5.75
CA LEU A 763 36.57 16.08 6.33
C LEU A 763 36.63 17.58 6.61
N LYS A 764 37.20 17.98 7.74
CA LYS A 764 37.49 19.40 8.04
C LYS A 764 38.65 19.93 7.18
N SER A 765 39.62 19.08 6.87
CA SER A 765 40.85 19.42 6.14
C SER A 765 40.58 20.17 4.83
N GLU A 766 41.37 21.21 4.56
CA GLU A 766 41.41 21.93 3.28
C GLU A 766 42.21 21.16 2.20
N SER A 767 42.96 20.14 2.61
CA SER A 767 43.71 19.26 1.70
C SER A 767 42.90 17.99 1.40
N CYS A 768 42.79 17.66 0.11
CA CYS A 768 42.00 16.54 -0.36
C CYS A 768 42.83 15.28 -0.53
N ILE A 769 42.28 14.14 -0.11
CA ILE A 769 42.78 12.81 -0.46
C ILE A 769 42.40 12.53 -1.92
N ASP A 770 43.39 12.19 -2.74
CA ASP A 770 43.17 11.79 -4.14
C ASP A 770 42.52 10.40 -4.21
N ASP A 771 41.71 10.14 -5.24
CA ASP A 771 41.00 8.87 -5.42
C ASP A 771 42.00 7.69 -5.50
N SER A 772 43.21 7.94 -6.01
CA SER A 772 44.32 6.98 -6.06
C SER A 772 44.84 6.56 -4.68
N CYS A 773 44.68 7.41 -3.66
CA CYS A 773 45.14 7.17 -2.29
C CYS A 773 44.14 6.40 -1.42
N LEU A 774 42.86 6.30 -1.83
CA LEU A 774 41.82 5.60 -1.05
C LEU A 774 42.12 4.10 -0.87
N SER A 775 42.69 3.46 -1.90
CA SER A 775 43.12 2.06 -1.81
C SER A 775 44.25 1.86 -0.80
N GLU A 776 45.24 2.76 -0.78
CA GLU A 776 46.33 2.73 0.22
C GLU A 776 45.80 3.01 1.64
N ALA A 777 44.86 3.95 1.76
CA ALA A 777 44.21 4.28 3.02
C ALA A 777 43.45 3.09 3.63
N SER A 778 42.79 2.26 2.79
CA SER A 778 42.15 1.02 3.24
C SER A 778 43.15 0.01 3.82
N LEU A 779 44.36 -0.09 3.24
CA LEU A 779 45.42 -0.97 3.75
C LEU A 779 46.03 -0.45 5.06
N LYS A 780 46.07 0.87 5.27
CA LYS A 780 46.50 1.46 6.54
C LYS A 780 45.48 1.19 7.65
N LEU A 781 44.18 1.29 7.35
CA LEU A 781 43.11 0.95 8.29
C LEU A 781 43.24 -0.49 8.81
N ASP A 782 43.56 -1.45 7.92
CA ASP A 782 43.76 -2.86 8.29
C ASP A 782 44.84 -3.06 9.36
N LYS A 783 45.92 -2.25 9.33
CA LYS A 783 47.01 -2.34 10.32
C LYS A 783 46.57 -1.95 11.73
N PHE A 784 45.55 -1.10 11.87
CA PHE A 784 45.08 -0.62 13.18
C PHE A 784 44.04 -1.53 13.81
N LEU A 785 43.30 -2.26 12.98
CA LEU A 785 42.20 -3.09 13.40
C LEU A 785 42.70 -4.44 13.92
N LYS A 786 42.58 -4.66 15.23
CA LYS A 786 42.94 -5.91 15.88
C LYS A 786 41.73 -6.83 15.96
N PHE A 787 41.68 -7.82 15.07
CA PHE A 787 40.61 -8.80 15.05
C PHE A 787 40.97 -10.10 15.76
N LYS A 788 39.98 -10.71 16.41
CA LYS A 788 40.06 -12.12 16.82
C LYS A 788 39.90 -13.08 15.64
N HIS A 789 39.14 -12.66 14.62
CA HIS A 789 38.90 -13.40 13.38
C HIS A 789 39.23 -12.49 12.18
N PRO A 790 40.33 -12.73 11.45
CA PRO A 790 40.78 -11.85 10.36
C PRO A 790 39.76 -11.67 9.23
N GLU A 791 38.90 -12.67 8.99
CA GLU A 791 37.83 -12.67 7.99
C GLU A 791 36.84 -11.51 8.17
N ILE A 792 36.55 -11.13 9.43
CA ILE A 792 35.66 -9.99 9.77
C ILE A 792 36.29 -8.66 9.33
N GLY A 793 37.61 -8.55 9.43
CA GLY A 793 38.34 -7.36 9.00
C GLY A 793 38.28 -7.15 7.49
N GLN A 794 38.37 -8.23 6.72
CA GLN A 794 38.42 -8.15 5.26
C GLN A 794 37.17 -7.50 4.66
N ASN A 795 35.98 -7.72 5.25
CA ASN A 795 34.74 -7.10 4.79
C ASN A 795 34.76 -5.56 4.97
N ILE A 796 35.20 -5.08 6.14
CA ILE A 796 35.38 -3.62 6.41
C ILE A 796 36.35 -3.01 5.39
N ILE A 797 37.46 -3.69 5.09
CA ILE A 797 38.47 -3.20 4.14
C ILE A 797 37.93 -3.21 2.70
N ASN A 798 37.17 -4.23 2.32
CA ASN A 798 36.56 -4.29 1.00
C ASN A 798 35.56 -3.16 0.79
N LYS A 799 34.71 -2.87 1.79
CA LYS A 799 33.79 -1.73 1.74
C LYS A 799 34.50 -0.38 1.71
N ALA A 800 35.63 -0.24 2.42
CA ALA A 800 36.42 1.00 2.38
C ALA A 800 36.91 1.36 0.97
N LYS A 801 37.18 0.35 0.11
CA LYS A 801 37.58 0.57 -1.29
C LYS A 801 36.45 1.12 -2.17
N ASN A 802 35.20 0.97 -1.73
CA ASN A 802 34.01 1.45 -2.45
C ASN A 802 33.58 2.85 -2.01
N ILE A 803 34.32 3.50 -1.11
CA ILE A 803 34.06 4.90 -0.73
C ILE A 803 34.32 5.77 -1.96
N THR A 804 33.36 6.63 -2.29
CA THR A 804 33.44 7.53 -3.44
C THR A 804 33.41 8.97 -2.99
N ARG A 805 34.19 9.81 -3.67
CA ARG A 805 34.17 11.25 -3.45
C ARG A 805 32.95 11.89 -4.10
N LEU A 806 32.24 12.75 -3.37
CA LEU A 806 31.12 13.52 -3.89
C LEU A 806 31.64 14.82 -4.52
N LYS A 807 31.44 14.97 -5.83
CA LYS A 807 31.86 16.15 -6.60
C LYS A 807 30.93 17.34 -6.43
#